data_AF-A0A960X7N1-F1
#
_entry.id   AF-A0A960X7N1-F1
#
_cell.length_a   1.000
_cell.length_b   1.000
_cell.length_c   1.000
_cell.angle_alpha   90.00
_cell.angle_beta   90.00
_cell.angle_gamma   90.00
#
_symmetry.space_group_name_H-M   'P 1'
#
loop_
_entity.id
_entity.type
_entity.pdbx_description
1 polymer ?
#
loop_
_entity_poly.entity_id
_entity_poly.type
_entity_poly.pdbx_seq_one_letter_code
_entity_poly.pdbx_strand_id
1 'polypeptide(L)'
;MEPAKELFLSLRPPALDNDLLTLEQNDSTNENNLPMFRTDGVATKTFSKGNGRVQQETRTNLRRSLDSLKDALSYQKTPAYHMPEISKNVLEFDYDPTPTDLVAAQKMLKKMSRELIRKKRSQAEQRKRCCDTMQQLGQHQCSKTLEQRQGYPWDRIVKMAAPLLVEQLTELGLLIDMLSISDKKTVMEAAFRICEDRSNAIDLLAKLIYFADRDPQTLARKIADKKYHEGINWINRRFDNILYRLNNRLDLHYYNHQKTGVHNPLIALYTKLAYESATLLMTKRGTVNIGLKDCILKSCLSSPKNPLNHEIDLVKTLNLLSWYPQFRELFRQVRKPVSQNSAAAKIIRIQCGLPIDAPVTRHHARITALTALLSHLRQGPVGSCFATHLAIILLSSHLQQCMTDFTSLLSSSKLTRQINGIAYDFPFLLHMGVSQLNTTLFVDHLGNIQGAGQIYDNPGIVAACHAIGISDNMGAVLNLLKTSFGDNPHNPQYYKSFTIKDLLIALIKQHYGTENQEDPKIRKLYCLAAYAFQSQTNNPLLRAWENAIAGMAEAQESSMIKPAVINTTLKAALSPIKLSVNESLFTAIYSKLQRELLKRTYLNYDPNIPYLNISKDQHSSEGGFILYDKNNSARTRGWIRVDTPERYQEFTIRAVADAEALMINQCKNEKEAAKIRYSFSHIMDFVKTDNFLIKALEIYYKDNIKKPNPLGNWITLPHTPWRTISGNFAQRVREVYMEDLSPYATHKFVPNTAMHLLKTLTSLINNHSDEEKHRFRRNPHSRVPVYTTVHAFSLTFGHPSINKLLDDGCDQDSWIQNQVIIPGQEIANSLIDDNLKNNLIQFAAEQLISPAHKQDLFIHSNKIPGTISIRSFRKCLLQMLTILDKKGQEAEQERAHLLDCFLCENLPEELKKQWERTAVHFADTNWHEDIYDLHYCFAVHPGTGSLSIFQAFDIGSHMIPIKEEEFLNQEWEVFPSHKHVLPRADHELV
;
A
#
# COMPACT_ATOMS: atom_id res chain seq x y z
N MET A 1 -0.75 -18.65 18.90
CA MET A 1 -0.08 -17.36 19.19
C MET A 1 1.30 -17.52 19.84
N GLU A 2 1.49 -18.33 20.89
CA GLU A 2 2.82 -18.50 21.53
C GLU A 2 3.94 -19.06 20.62
N PRO A 3 3.70 -20.02 19.71
CA PRO A 3 4.76 -20.53 18.84
C PRO A 3 5.31 -19.48 17.86
N ALA A 4 4.45 -18.58 17.36
CA ALA A 4 4.87 -17.48 16.49
C ALA A 4 5.66 -16.40 17.26
N LYS A 5 5.33 -16.20 18.54
CA LYS A 5 6.04 -15.30 19.46
C LYS A 5 7.44 -15.84 19.79
N GLU A 6 7.59 -17.13 20.07
CA GLU A 6 8.89 -17.76 20.30
C GLU A 6 9.75 -17.80 19.03
N LEU A 7 9.16 -18.06 17.87
CA LEU A 7 9.87 -17.99 16.59
C LEU A 7 10.35 -16.57 16.28
N PHE A 8 9.53 -15.55 16.52
CA PHE A 8 9.89 -14.15 16.26
C PHE A 8 10.98 -13.65 17.23
N LEU A 9 10.91 -14.02 18.51
CA LEU A 9 11.91 -13.63 19.52
C LEU A 9 13.23 -14.40 19.36
N SER A 10 13.20 -15.66 18.89
CA SER A 10 14.40 -16.48 18.70
C SER A 10 15.20 -16.16 17.42
N LEU A 11 14.58 -15.51 16.43
CA LEU A 11 15.22 -15.14 15.16
C LEU A 11 15.95 -13.79 15.20
N ARG A 12 15.90 -13.04 16.31
CA ARG A 12 16.60 -11.75 16.45
C ARG A 12 17.87 -11.85 17.31
N PRO A 13 18.90 -11.02 17.03
CA PRO A 13 20.06 -10.94 17.91
C PRO A 13 19.60 -10.57 19.34
N PRO A 14 20.20 -11.16 20.38
CA PRO A 14 19.83 -10.84 21.76
C PRO A 14 20.02 -9.34 22.01
N ALA A 15 19.00 -8.70 22.58
CA ALA A 15 19.10 -7.33 23.05
C ALA A 15 20.18 -7.27 24.15
N LEU A 16 21.17 -6.39 23.98
CA LEU A 16 22.03 -5.96 25.09
C LEU A 16 21.15 -5.21 26.10
N ASP A 17 21.34 -5.51 27.39
CA ASP A 17 20.54 -5.10 28.54
C ASP A 17 19.98 -3.66 28.49
N ASN A 18 18.72 -3.53 28.94
CA ASN A 18 17.91 -2.31 28.94
C ASN A 18 18.32 -1.22 29.96
N ASP A 19 19.48 -1.32 30.60
CA ASP A 19 19.87 -0.43 31.71
C ASP A 19 20.53 0.91 31.31
N LEU A 20 20.47 1.29 30.03
CA LEU A 20 21.10 2.54 29.54
C LEU A 20 20.13 3.65 29.10
N LEU A 21 18.84 3.56 29.42
CA LEU A 21 17.83 4.55 28.97
C LEU A 21 17.55 5.71 29.94
N THR A 22 18.34 5.87 31.00
CA THR A 22 18.28 7.05 31.88
C THR A 22 19.68 7.59 32.13
N LEU A 23 20.23 8.37 31.19
CA LEU A 23 21.29 9.37 31.40
C LEU A 23 21.68 9.97 30.04
N GLU A 24 20.97 11.02 29.60
CA GLU A 24 21.48 11.94 28.56
C GLU A 24 20.68 13.27 28.61
N GLN A 25 20.87 14.01 29.70
CA GLN A 25 20.84 15.47 29.69
C GLN A 25 22.11 15.94 30.40
N ASN A 26 22.92 16.72 29.67
CA ASN A 26 24.25 17.25 30.02
C ASN A 26 25.42 16.37 29.58
N ASP A 27 25.97 16.68 28.41
CA ASP A 27 27.40 16.49 28.16
C ASP A 27 27.98 17.72 27.46
N SER A 28 28.58 18.57 28.29
CA SER A 28 29.57 19.56 27.88
C SER A 28 30.81 19.36 28.77
N THR A 29 31.97 19.26 28.12
CA THR A 29 33.35 19.41 28.64
C THR A 29 33.88 18.36 29.61
N ASN A 30 34.74 17.45 29.12
CA ASN A 30 36.17 17.31 29.50
C ASN A 30 36.68 15.89 29.18
N GLU A 31 37.47 15.74 28.12
CA GLU A 31 38.36 14.60 27.94
C GLU A 31 39.81 15.07 28.13
N ASN A 32 40.41 14.76 29.27
CA ASN A 32 41.84 14.67 29.43
C ASN A 32 42.17 13.68 30.56
N ASN A 33 43.12 12.78 30.27
CA ASN A 33 43.83 11.82 31.12
C ASN A 33 43.36 10.37 31.06
N LEU A 34 44.21 9.52 30.44
CA LEU A 34 44.70 8.23 30.95
C LEU A 34 45.93 7.80 30.07
N PRO A 35 46.83 6.91 30.54
CA PRO A 35 48.26 7.04 30.35
C PRO A 35 48.85 6.10 29.29
N MET A 36 49.96 6.56 28.70
CA MET A 36 50.81 5.80 27.77
C MET A 36 51.52 4.62 28.46
N PHE A 37 51.40 3.44 27.86
CA PHE A 37 52.37 2.35 28.02
C PHE A 37 53.59 2.60 27.11
N ARG A 38 54.79 2.54 27.71
CA ARG A 38 56.07 2.46 27.02
C ARG A 38 56.34 1.02 26.58
N THR A 39 56.90 0.86 25.39
CA THR A 39 57.79 -0.26 25.05
C THR A 39 59.01 0.27 24.32
N ASP A 40 60.17 -0.13 24.84
CA ASP A 40 61.51 0.11 24.28
C ASP A 40 61.78 -0.77 23.05
N GLY A 41 62.71 -0.34 22.17
CA GLY A 41 63.15 -1.19 21.06
C GLY A 41 64.11 -0.56 20.03
N VAL A 42 65.33 -0.22 20.47
CA VAL A 42 66.66 -0.46 19.82
C VAL A 42 66.88 -0.24 18.29
N ALA A 43 67.68 0.80 18.01
CA ALA A 43 68.86 0.94 17.11
C ALA A 43 68.90 0.45 15.64
N THR A 44 69.37 1.32 14.73
CA THR A 44 70.67 1.18 14.01
C THR A 44 71.09 2.38 13.14
N LYS A 45 72.33 2.85 13.39
CA LYS A 45 73.41 3.37 12.52
C LYS A 45 73.17 4.17 11.21
N THR A 46 73.58 5.45 11.27
CA THR A 46 74.56 6.19 10.40
C THR A 46 74.83 5.78 8.95
N PHE A 47 74.75 6.74 8.00
CA PHE A 47 75.87 7.19 7.13
C PHE A 47 75.54 8.51 6.38
N SER A 48 76.55 9.12 5.79
CA SER A 48 76.79 10.56 5.57
C SER A 48 76.72 11.07 4.11
N LYS A 49 76.63 12.41 3.96
CA LYS A 49 77.04 13.29 2.80
C LYS A 49 76.21 13.14 1.51
N GLY A 50 75.95 14.14 0.67
CA GLY A 50 76.32 15.55 0.57
C GLY A 50 75.99 16.07 -0.86
N ASN A 51 75.65 17.36 -0.96
CA ASN A 51 75.66 18.28 -2.13
C ASN A 51 74.95 17.97 -3.46
N GLY A 52 74.07 18.91 -3.84
CA GLY A 52 73.51 19.06 -5.20
C GLY A 52 72.70 20.36 -5.38
N ARG A 53 73.25 21.51 -4.96
CA ARG A 53 72.56 22.81 -4.92
C ARG A 53 73.01 23.72 -6.07
N VAL A 54 72.64 23.39 -7.32
CA VAL A 54 72.75 24.34 -8.48
C VAL A 54 71.60 24.18 -9.51
N GLN A 55 70.80 23.11 -9.51
CA GLN A 55 69.70 22.94 -10.51
C GLN A 55 68.31 23.47 -10.09
N GLN A 56 68.18 24.07 -8.90
CA GLN A 56 66.87 24.41 -8.33
C GLN A 56 66.43 25.86 -8.61
N GLU A 57 67.36 26.79 -8.85
CA GLU A 57 67.02 28.20 -9.11
C GLU A 57 66.51 28.43 -10.54
N THR A 58 67.07 27.75 -11.55
CA THR A 58 66.62 27.86 -12.95
C THR A 58 65.19 27.31 -13.15
N ARG A 59 64.82 26.25 -12.42
CA ARG A 59 63.45 25.68 -12.46
C ARG A 59 62.40 26.55 -11.76
N THR A 60 62.82 27.35 -10.76
CA THR A 60 61.90 28.19 -9.99
C THR A 60 61.56 29.47 -10.77
N ASN A 61 62.52 30.04 -11.50
CA ASN A 61 62.29 31.20 -12.35
C ASN A 61 61.45 30.86 -13.59
N LEU A 62 61.67 29.71 -14.24
CA LEU A 62 60.85 29.26 -15.37
C LEU A 62 59.37 29.04 -14.97
N ARG A 63 59.12 28.63 -13.73
CA ARG A 63 57.77 28.38 -13.19
C ARG A 63 57.01 29.68 -12.93
N ARG A 64 57.69 30.71 -12.41
CA ARG A 64 57.10 32.07 -12.21
C ARG A 64 56.76 32.74 -13.54
N SER A 65 57.61 32.60 -14.56
CA SER A 65 57.30 33.10 -15.91
C SER A 65 56.13 32.36 -16.55
N LEU A 66 56.01 31.04 -16.33
CA LEU A 66 54.89 30.25 -16.86
C LEU A 66 53.55 30.57 -16.21
N ASP A 67 53.55 30.90 -14.92
CA ASP A 67 52.32 31.26 -14.20
C ASP A 67 51.87 32.69 -14.54
N SER A 68 52.80 33.63 -14.74
CA SER A 68 52.48 34.98 -15.25
C SER A 68 51.90 34.95 -16.68
N LEU A 69 52.35 34.01 -17.52
CA LEU A 69 51.87 33.83 -18.90
C LEU A 69 50.47 33.17 -18.94
N LYS A 70 50.14 32.32 -17.97
CA LYS A 70 48.79 31.76 -17.80
C LYS A 70 47.79 32.84 -17.38
N ASP A 71 48.20 33.74 -16.50
CA ASP A 71 47.35 34.84 -16.05
C ASP A 71 47.08 35.83 -17.20
N ALA A 72 48.09 36.15 -18.03
CA ALA A 72 47.92 36.98 -19.23
C ALA A 72 47.01 36.34 -20.29
N LEU A 73 47.08 35.02 -20.49
CA LEU A 73 46.22 34.30 -21.44
C LEU A 73 44.78 34.11 -20.95
N SER A 74 44.52 34.28 -19.64
CA SER A 74 43.17 34.21 -19.08
C SER A 74 42.30 35.45 -19.37
N TYR A 75 42.93 36.57 -19.79
CA TYR A 75 42.25 37.85 -20.05
C TYR A 75 41.76 38.06 -21.49
N GLN A 76 42.04 37.15 -22.45
CA GLN A 76 41.54 37.27 -23.83
C GLN A 76 40.15 36.66 -24.01
N LYS A 77 39.10 37.26 -23.42
CA LYS A 77 37.70 36.99 -23.79
C LYS A 77 36.77 38.20 -23.57
N THR A 78 36.88 39.24 -24.40
CA THR A 78 35.76 40.13 -24.83
C THR A 78 36.21 41.11 -25.93
N PRO A 79 35.33 41.55 -26.85
CA PRO A 79 35.69 42.43 -27.96
C PRO A 79 35.55 43.94 -27.63
N ALA A 80 36.52 44.73 -28.12
CA ALA A 80 36.53 46.18 -28.41
C ALA A 80 35.83 47.15 -27.41
N TYR A 81 36.62 47.87 -26.58
CA TYR A 81 36.83 49.33 -26.60
C TYR A 81 37.53 49.83 -25.31
N HIS A 82 38.41 50.83 -25.49
CA HIS A 82 39.10 51.71 -24.53
C HIS A 82 39.87 51.12 -23.33
N MET A 83 41.21 51.20 -23.44
CA MET A 83 42.14 51.19 -22.31
C MET A 83 42.16 52.54 -21.58
N PRO A 84 42.30 52.53 -20.25
CA PRO A 84 43.08 53.53 -19.53
C PRO A 84 44.36 52.92 -18.96
N GLU A 85 45.39 53.76 -18.94
CA GLU A 85 46.78 53.50 -18.54
C GLU A 85 46.90 52.82 -17.17
N ILE A 86 47.68 51.74 -17.12
CA ILE A 86 48.23 51.18 -15.88
C ILE A 86 49.72 51.50 -15.85
N SER A 87 50.12 52.12 -14.74
CA SER A 87 51.42 52.69 -14.46
C SER A 87 52.58 51.71 -14.61
N LYS A 88 53.64 52.20 -15.26
CA LYS A 88 55.01 51.68 -15.20
C LYS A 88 55.44 51.45 -13.75
N ASN A 89 55.70 50.20 -13.40
CA ASN A 89 56.76 49.76 -12.48
C ASN A 89 56.79 48.22 -12.48
N VAL A 90 57.41 47.64 -13.50
CA VAL A 90 57.82 46.23 -13.49
C VAL A 90 59.28 46.19 -13.93
N LEU A 91 60.07 45.61 -13.03
CA LEU A 91 61.49 45.29 -13.09
C LEU A 91 62.00 44.99 -14.51
N GLU A 92 62.95 45.81 -14.96
CA GLU A 92 63.83 45.54 -16.09
C GLU A 92 64.67 44.29 -15.78
N PHE A 93 64.38 43.19 -16.47
CA PHE A 93 65.33 42.12 -16.69
C PHE A 93 65.74 42.18 -18.17
N ASP A 94 66.98 42.61 -18.42
CA ASP A 94 67.67 42.54 -19.71
C ASP A 94 67.93 41.06 -20.10
N TYR A 95 66.87 40.36 -20.48
CA TYR A 95 67.00 39.15 -21.27
C TYR A 95 66.31 39.41 -22.60
N ASP A 96 67.09 39.79 -23.60
CA ASP A 96 66.65 39.91 -24.98
C ASP A 96 66.56 38.47 -25.53
N PRO A 97 65.36 37.86 -25.61
CA PRO A 97 65.25 36.46 -25.94
C PRO A 97 65.75 36.27 -27.37
N THR A 98 66.76 35.41 -27.54
CA THR A 98 67.27 35.13 -28.88
C THR A 98 66.12 34.61 -29.76
N PRO A 99 66.15 34.81 -31.10
CA PRO A 99 65.15 34.24 -32.00
C PRO A 99 64.92 32.73 -31.76
N THR A 100 65.95 32.02 -31.32
CA THR A 100 65.92 30.61 -30.93
C THR A 100 65.07 30.36 -29.67
N ASP A 101 65.16 31.20 -28.64
CA ASP A 101 64.37 31.11 -27.41
C ASP A 101 62.88 31.38 -27.67
N LEU A 102 62.59 32.37 -28.52
CA LEU A 102 61.22 32.67 -28.96
C LEU A 102 60.61 31.50 -29.76
N VAL A 103 61.39 30.87 -30.64
CA VAL A 103 60.95 29.67 -31.39
C VAL A 103 60.73 28.47 -30.46
N ALA A 104 61.59 28.26 -29.46
CA ALA A 104 61.45 27.19 -28.48
C ALA A 104 60.20 27.39 -27.59
N ALA A 105 59.97 28.61 -27.09
CA ALA A 105 58.78 28.97 -26.32
C ALA A 105 57.50 28.81 -27.17
N GLN A 106 57.51 29.23 -28.44
CA GLN A 106 56.38 29.02 -29.35
C GLN A 106 56.10 27.53 -29.61
N LYS A 107 57.14 26.69 -29.79
CA LYS A 107 56.98 25.24 -29.93
C LYS A 107 56.39 24.60 -28.66
N MET A 108 56.84 25.03 -27.48
CA MET A 108 56.32 24.55 -26.20
C MET A 108 54.86 24.97 -25.99
N LEU A 109 54.51 26.23 -26.26
CA LEU A 109 53.13 26.72 -26.20
C LEU A 109 52.20 26.00 -27.19
N LYS A 110 52.66 25.74 -28.41
CA LYS A 110 51.90 24.93 -29.39
C LYS A 110 51.69 23.49 -28.90
N LYS A 111 52.71 22.86 -28.29
CA LYS A 111 52.58 21.51 -27.70
C LYS A 111 51.58 21.50 -26.54
N MET A 112 51.71 22.43 -25.59
CA MET A 112 50.80 22.57 -24.46
C MET A 112 49.36 22.85 -24.90
N SER A 113 49.18 23.71 -25.91
CA SER A 113 47.87 23.99 -26.51
C SER A 113 47.25 22.74 -27.14
N ARG A 114 48.02 21.96 -27.93
CA ARG A 114 47.56 20.70 -28.51
C ARG A 114 47.19 19.67 -27.45
N GLU A 115 48.01 19.51 -26.41
CA GLU A 115 47.72 18.60 -25.29
C GLU A 115 46.46 19.04 -24.52
N LEU A 116 46.29 20.35 -24.28
CA LEU A 116 45.09 20.89 -23.64
C LEU A 116 43.84 20.65 -24.48
N ILE A 117 43.91 20.87 -25.80
CA ILE A 117 42.80 20.59 -26.73
C ILE A 117 42.47 19.09 -26.72
N ARG A 118 43.49 18.21 -26.78
CA ARG A 118 43.30 16.76 -26.72
C ARG A 118 42.64 16.32 -25.41
N LYS A 119 43.08 16.87 -24.27
CA LYS A 119 42.49 16.58 -22.95
C LYS A 119 41.04 17.06 -22.87
N LYS A 120 40.75 18.27 -23.35
CA LYS A 120 39.37 18.82 -23.42
C LYS A 120 38.46 18.00 -24.32
N ARG A 121 38.94 17.56 -25.49
CA ARG A 121 38.18 16.67 -26.39
C ARG A 121 37.89 15.31 -25.74
N SER A 122 38.90 14.67 -25.18
CA SER A 122 38.74 13.38 -24.48
C SER A 122 37.76 13.49 -23.30
N GLN A 123 37.80 14.59 -22.54
CA GLN A 123 36.88 14.82 -21.43
C GLN A 123 35.45 15.08 -21.91
N ALA A 124 35.27 15.82 -23.01
CA ALA A 124 33.96 16.03 -23.62
C ALA A 124 33.37 14.72 -24.16
N GLU A 125 34.19 13.87 -24.79
CA GLU A 125 33.79 12.53 -25.27
C GLU A 125 33.40 11.60 -24.12
N GLN A 126 34.18 11.57 -23.03
CA GLN A 126 33.85 10.80 -21.82
C GLN A 126 32.53 11.26 -21.20
N ARG A 127 32.35 12.57 -21.05
CA ARG A 127 31.11 13.14 -20.54
C ARG A 127 29.92 12.78 -21.42
N LYS A 128 30.05 12.98 -22.74
CA LYS A 128 29.01 12.61 -23.70
C LYS A 128 28.64 11.14 -23.57
N ARG A 129 29.62 10.24 -23.57
CA ARG A 129 29.39 8.80 -23.39
C ARG A 129 28.65 8.48 -22.09
N CYS A 130 29.09 9.07 -20.96
CA CYS A 130 28.43 8.89 -19.68
C CYS A 130 26.97 9.39 -19.73
N CYS A 131 26.73 10.60 -20.24
CA CYS A 131 25.40 11.18 -20.41
C CYS A 131 24.49 10.32 -21.30
N ASP A 132 25.01 9.83 -22.43
CA ASP A 132 24.31 8.93 -23.36
C ASP A 132 23.92 7.63 -22.64
N THR A 133 24.84 7.00 -21.89
CA THR A 133 24.56 5.80 -21.11
C THR A 133 23.48 6.04 -20.05
N MET A 134 23.57 7.14 -19.29
CA MET A 134 22.56 7.49 -18.30
C MET A 134 21.20 7.75 -18.97
N GLN A 135 21.17 8.35 -20.15
CA GLN A 135 19.94 8.54 -20.93
C GLN A 135 19.33 7.22 -21.40
N GLN A 136 20.15 6.28 -21.89
CA GLN A 136 19.71 4.95 -22.32
C GLN A 136 19.11 4.13 -21.16
N LEU A 137 19.63 4.31 -19.95
CA LEU A 137 19.07 3.72 -18.73
C LEU A 137 17.86 4.51 -18.17
N GLY A 138 17.43 5.56 -18.88
CA GLY A 138 16.32 6.44 -18.52
C GLY A 138 16.56 7.36 -17.32
N GLN A 139 17.82 7.59 -16.94
CA GLN A 139 18.25 8.53 -15.91
C GLN A 139 18.40 9.94 -16.48
N HIS A 140 17.35 10.46 -17.13
CA HIS A 140 17.38 11.74 -17.85
C HIS A 140 17.84 12.92 -16.98
N GLN A 141 17.39 12.99 -15.72
CA GLN A 141 17.77 14.08 -14.82
C GLN A 141 19.23 14.00 -14.38
N CYS A 142 19.77 12.80 -14.18
CA CYS A 142 21.18 12.59 -13.88
C CYS A 142 22.04 12.99 -15.09
N SER A 143 21.68 12.49 -16.28
CA SER A 143 22.32 12.84 -17.54
C SER A 143 22.36 14.36 -17.76
N LYS A 144 21.20 15.03 -17.67
CA LYS A 144 21.09 16.50 -17.78
C LYS A 144 21.94 17.24 -16.75
N THR A 145 21.98 16.77 -15.51
CA THR A 145 22.82 17.38 -14.46
C THR A 145 24.29 17.28 -14.83
N LEU A 146 24.74 16.11 -15.30
CA LEU A 146 26.10 15.90 -15.74
C LEU A 146 26.40 16.72 -17.01
N GLU A 147 25.50 16.88 -17.96
CA GLU A 147 25.74 17.76 -19.12
C GLU A 147 25.97 19.22 -18.70
N GLN A 148 25.16 19.71 -17.76
CA GLN A 148 25.15 21.12 -17.36
C GLN A 148 26.29 21.51 -16.40
N ARG A 149 26.88 20.54 -15.69
CA ARG A 149 27.86 20.82 -14.63
C ARG A 149 29.27 20.37 -15.00
N GLN A 150 30.21 21.30 -14.96
CA GLN A 150 31.63 21.08 -15.29
C GLN A 150 32.52 21.36 -14.07
N GLY A 151 33.77 20.91 -14.13
CA GLY A 151 34.73 21.08 -13.05
C GLY A 151 34.60 19.99 -11.97
N TYR A 152 35.30 20.19 -10.85
CA TYR A 152 35.22 19.29 -9.71
C TYR A 152 33.86 19.44 -8.99
N PRO A 153 33.19 18.34 -8.57
CA PRO A 153 33.57 16.93 -8.71
C PRO A 153 33.09 16.26 -10.01
N TRP A 154 32.27 16.94 -10.81
CA TRP A 154 31.55 16.41 -11.99
C TRP A 154 32.46 15.74 -13.02
N ASP A 155 33.63 16.33 -13.28
CA ASP A 155 34.63 15.79 -14.21
C ASP A 155 35.21 14.43 -13.80
N ARG A 156 35.14 14.08 -12.52
CA ARG A 156 35.57 12.77 -12.00
C ARG A 156 34.41 11.79 -11.95
N ILE A 157 33.18 12.26 -11.69
CA ILE A 157 31.97 11.44 -11.73
C ILE A 157 31.77 10.82 -13.12
N VAL A 158 31.91 11.59 -14.19
CA VAL A 158 31.71 11.10 -15.58
C VAL A 158 32.71 10.04 -16.03
N LYS A 159 33.76 9.77 -15.23
CA LYS A 159 34.75 8.73 -15.50
C LYS A 159 34.38 7.38 -14.85
N MET A 160 33.36 7.35 -14.00
CA MET A 160 32.92 6.13 -13.33
C MET A 160 32.18 5.24 -14.33
N ALA A 161 32.47 3.94 -14.28
CA ALA A 161 31.88 2.96 -15.19
C ALA A 161 30.52 2.44 -14.72
N ALA A 162 30.27 2.41 -13.41
CA ALA A 162 29.05 1.83 -12.84
C ALA A 162 27.92 2.88 -12.76
N PRO A 163 26.79 2.72 -13.48
CA PRO A 163 25.73 3.72 -13.53
C PRO A 163 25.11 4.08 -12.17
N LEU A 164 24.96 3.10 -11.28
CA LEU A 164 24.44 3.35 -9.93
C LEU A 164 25.40 4.20 -9.08
N LEU A 165 26.72 3.97 -9.20
CA LEU A 165 27.72 4.82 -8.54
C LEU A 165 27.72 6.23 -9.13
N VAL A 166 27.57 6.37 -10.45
CA VAL A 166 27.42 7.68 -11.12
C VAL A 166 26.21 8.43 -10.55
N GLU A 167 25.06 7.76 -10.43
CA GLU A 167 23.86 8.36 -9.84
C GLU A 167 24.07 8.77 -8.38
N GLN A 168 24.61 7.88 -7.54
CA GLN A 168 24.85 8.16 -6.12
C GLN A 168 25.86 9.31 -5.92
N LEU A 169 26.96 9.33 -6.68
CA LEU A 169 27.93 10.43 -6.64
C LEU A 169 27.34 11.75 -7.13
N THR A 170 26.48 11.69 -8.16
CA THR A 170 25.75 12.87 -8.64
C THR A 170 24.82 13.40 -7.55
N GLU A 171 24.10 12.52 -6.85
CA GLU A 171 23.23 12.90 -5.74
C GLU A 171 24.03 13.53 -4.59
N LEU A 172 25.15 12.91 -4.20
CA LEU A 172 26.04 13.44 -3.17
C LEU A 172 26.55 14.83 -3.54
N GLY A 173 27.03 15.03 -4.77
CA GLY A 173 27.49 16.32 -5.25
C GLY A 173 26.41 17.41 -5.17
N LEU A 174 25.15 17.06 -5.51
CA LEU A 174 24.02 17.99 -5.43
C LEU A 174 23.60 18.29 -3.98
N LEU A 175 23.67 17.30 -3.08
CA LEU A 175 23.40 17.49 -1.65
C LEU A 175 24.45 18.40 -1.00
N ILE A 176 25.72 18.18 -1.31
CA ILE A 176 26.84 19.00 -0.84
C ILE A 176 26.66 20.46 -1.28
N ASP A 177 26.22 20.68 -2.51
CA ASP A 177 25.93 22.02 -3.01
C ASP A 177 24.73 22.67 -2.33
N MET A 178 23.66 21.91 -2.09
CA MET A 178 22.46 22.41 -1.42
C MET A 178 22.69 22.74 0.06
N LEU A 179 23.46 21.91 0.78
CA LEU A 179 23.64 22.00 2.22
C LEU A 179 24.84 22.87 2.64
N SER A 180 25.54 23.47 1.68
CA SER A 180 26.70 24.35 1.93
C SER A 180 27.75 23.73 2.86
N ILE A 181 28.09 22.45 2.64
CA ILE A 181 29.11 21.75 3.44
C ILE A 181 30.45 22.48 3.32
N SER A 182 31.09 22.80 4.44
CA SER A 182 32.32 23.61 4.49
C SER A 182 33.48 22.95 3.75
N ASP A 183 33.64 21.64 3.85
CA ASP A 183 34.69 20.88 3.16
C ASP A 183 34.13 19.94 2.07
N LYS A 184 33.55 20.56 1.03
CA LYS A 184 32.98 19.85 -0.13
C LYS A 184 34.00 18.89 -0.77
N LYS A 185 35.26 19.32 -0.85
CA LYS A 185 36.32 18.58 -1.54
C LYS A 185 36.68 17.32 -0.78
N THR A 186 36.86 17.39 0.53
CA THR A 186 37.23 16.22 1.33
C THR A 186 36.13 15.17 1.35
N VAL A 187 34.86 15.56 1.44
CA VAL A 187 33.73 14.60 1.37
C VAL A 187 33.67 13.91 0.00
N MET A 188 33.84 14.66 -1.10
CA MET A 188 33.86 14.06 -2.44
C MET A 188 35.10 13.19 -2.68
N GLU A 189 36.28 13.55 -2.16
CA GLU A 189 37.46 12.69 -2.22
C GLU A 189 37.27 11.38 -1.47
N ALA A 190 36.63 11.41 -0.30
CA ALA A 190 36.27 10.20 0.42
C ALA A 190 35.29 9.33 -0.38
N ALA A 191 34.27 9.94 -1.01
CA ALA A 191 33.33 9.24 -1.87
C ALA A 191 34.02 8.55 -3.06
N PHE A 192 34.98 9.22 -3.71
CA PHE A 192 35.73 8.62 -4.81
C PHE A 192 36.63 7.48 -4.36
N ARG A 193 37.28 7.60 -3.20
CA ARG A 193 38.07 6.50 -2.61
C ARG A 193 37.19 5.28 -2.27
N ILE A 194 35.97 5.50 -1.77
CA ILE A 194 34.99 4.42 -1.55
C ILE A 194 34.67 3.71 -2.86
N CYS A 195 34.48 4.47 -3.94
CA CYS A 195 34.18 3.89 -5.27
C CYS A 195 35.37 3.13 -5.88
N GLU A 196 36.60 3.50 -5.53
CA GLU A 196 37.82 2.81 -5.96
C GLU A 196 38.00 1.48 -5.21
N ASP A 197 37.57 1.40 -3.94
CA ASP A 197 37.64 0.24 -3.05
C ASP A 197 36.51 -0.77 -3.28
N ARG A 198 36.39 -1.31 -4.49
CA ARG A 198 35.23 -2.03 -5.08
C ARG A 198 34.35 -2.90 -4.16
N SER A 199 34.87 -3.50 -3.09
CA SER A 199 34.05 -4.22 -2.11
C SER A 199 33.15 -3.27 -1.32
N ASN A 200 31.83 -3.43 -1.44
CA ASN A 200 30.80 -2.66 -0.70
C ASN A 200 30.73 -1.16 -1.01
N ALA A 201 31.29 -0.70 -2.13
CA ALA A 201 31.28 0.71 -2.52
C ALA A 201 29.87 1.34 -2.53
N ILE A 202 28.85 0.62 -3.02
CA ILE A 202 27.46 1.10 -3.10
C ILE A 202 26.88 1.35 -1.71
N ASP A 203 27.08 0.42 -0.78
CA ASP A 203 26.58 0.50 0.60
C ASP A 203 27.25 1.63 1.38
N LEU A 204 28.58 1.68 1.34
CA LEU A 204 29.35 2.74 2.01
C LEU A 204 29.03 4.14 1.44
N LEU A 205 28.89 4.25 0.12
CA LEU A 205 28.50 5.51 -0.52
C LEU A 205 27.06 5.91 -0.13
N ALA A 206 26.15 4.94 -0.01
CA ALA A 206 24.79 5.21 0.43
C ALA A 206 24.73 5.72 1.88
N LYS A 207 25.52 5.12 2.79
CA LYS A 207 25.67 5.59 4.17
C LYS A 207 26.29 6.99 4.22
N LEU A 208 27.30 7.26 3.37
CA LEU A 208 27.89 8.58 3.23
C LEU A 208 26.85 9.63 2.80
N ILE A 209 26.03 9.31 1.79
CA ILE A 209 24.93 10.17 1.32
C ILE A 209 23.92 10.44 2.44
N TYR A 210 23.57 9.41 3.22
CA TYR A 210 22.66 9.55 4.36
C TYR A 210 23.18 10.57 5.38
N PHE A 211 24.45 10.48 5.78
CA PHE A 211 25.03 11.43 6.71
C PHE A 211 25.24 12.81 6.10
N ALA A 212 25.57 12.91 4.81
CA ALA A 212 25.67 14.19 4.13
C ALA A 212 24.32 14.93 4.14
N ASP A 213 23.21 14.19 3.99
CA ASP A 213 21.85 14.73 4.02
C ASP A 213 21.39 15.15 5.44
N ARG A 214 21.73 14.35 6.45
CA ARG A 214 21.17 14.49 7.81
C ARG A 214 22.09 15.25 8.79
N ASP A 215 23.40 15.06 8.71
CA ASP A 215 24.41 15.64 9.60
C ASP A 215 25.70 16.04 8.83
N PRO A 216 25.60 17.00 7.88
CA PRO A 216 26.70 17.36 7.00
C PRO A 216 27.95 17.88 7.72
N GLN A 217 27.77 18.61 8.83
CA GLN A 217 28.86 19.25 9.55
C GLN A 217 29.71 18.24 10.33
N THR A 218 29.06 17.29 11.01
CA THR A 218 29.78 16.23 11.72
C THR A 218 30.46 15.29 10.74
N LEU A 219 29.81 14.97 9.62
CA LEU A 219 30.41 14.18 8.56
C LEU A 219 31.70 14.83 8.04
N ALA A 220 31.66 16.11 7.68
CA ALA A 220 32.82 16.83 7.16
C ALA A 220 34.00 16.79 8.15
N ARG A 221 33.75 17.08 9.44
CA ARG A 221 34.77 16.99 10.49
C ARG A 221 35.36 15.58 10.61
N LYS A 222 34.51 14.54 10.72
CA LYS A 222 34.98 13.16 10.92
C LYS A 222 35.74 12.60 9.72
N ILE A 223 35.45 13.06 8.51
CA ILE A 223 36.23 12.70 7.30
C ILE A 223 37.51 13.53 7.18
N ALA A 224 37.48 14.82 7.54
CA ALA A 224 38.63 15.72 7.43
C ALA A 224 39.69 15.47 8.52
N ASP A 225 39.27 15.21 9.77
CA ASP A 225 40.14 15.13 10.94
C ASP A 225 40.89 13.79 11.05
N LYS A 226 40.51 12.76 10.28
CA LYS A 226 40.95 11.37 10.49
C LYS A 226 41.57 10.72 9.26
N LYS A 227 42.42 9.71 9.48
CA LYS A 227 42.83 8.76 8.43
C LYS A 227 41.55 8.19 7.79
N TYR A 228 41.45 8.19 6.46
CA TYR A 228 40.29 7.73 5.66
C TYR A 228 39.54 6.53 6.28
N HIS A 229 40.27 5.49 6.69
CA HIS A 229 39.70 4.28 7.31
C HIS A 229 38.90 4.54 8.60
N GLU A 230 39.35 5.45 9.47
CA GLU A 230 38.59 5.78 10.69
C GLU A 230 37.30 6.52 10.37
N GLY A 231 37.29 7.36 9.33
CA GLY A 231 36.08 8.02 8.83
C GLY A 231 35.06 7.00 8.34
N ILE A 232 35.50 6.00 7.57
CA ILE A 232 34.64 4.88 7.14
C ILE A 232 34.13 4.07 8.33
N ASN A 233 34.99 3.75 9.30
CA ASN A 233 34.59 3.03 10.51
C ASN A 233 33.60 3.84 11.37
N TRP A 234 33.70 5.18 11.35
CA TRP A 234 32.72 6.04 11.99
C TRP A 234 31.38 6.00 11.26
N ILE A 235 31.37 6.09 9.93
CA ILE A 235 30.15 6.00 9.10
C ILE A 235 29.41 4.69 9.38
N ASN A 236 30.10 3.54 9.34
CA ASN A 236 29.48 2.24 9.60
C ASN A 236 28.89 2.16 11.01
N ARG A 237 29.69 2.40 12.05
CA ARG A 237 29.21 2.33 13.45
C ARG A 237 28.05 3.27 13.71
N ARG A 238 28.10 4.49 13.15
CA ARG A 238 27.02 5.46 13.31
C ARG A 238 25.76 5.00 12.58
N PHE A 239 25.88 4.40 11.41
CA PHE A 239 24.73 3.88 10.65
C PHE A 239 24.12 2.65 11.33
N ASP A 240 24.94 1.75 11.87
CA ASP A 240 24.48 0.61 12.66
C ASP A 240 23.66 1.08 13.88
N ASN A 241 24.08 2.17 14.53
CA ASN A 241 23.30 2.79 15.61
C ASN A 241 21.94 3.35 15.11
N ILE A 242 21.86 3.86 13.88
CA ILE A 242 20.59 4.30 13.28
C ILE A 242 19.66 3.10 13.05
N LEU A 243 20.19 1.99 12.53
CA LEU A 243 19.42 0.75 12.34
C LEU A 243 18.95 0.17 13.68
N TYR A 244 19.81 0.17 14.70
CA TYR A 244 19.44 -0.22 16.06
C TYR A 244 18.28 0.63 16.61
N ARG A 245 18.36 1.97 16.50
CA ARG A 245 17.28 2.87 16.93
C ARG A 245 15.99 2.68 16.12
N LEU A 246 16.11 2.33 14.83
CA LEU A 246 14.96 1.99 14.00
C LEU A 246 14.27 0.73 14.54
N ASN A 247 15.03 -0.34 14.79
CA ASN A 247 14.49 -1.58 15.35
C ASN A 247 13.83 -1.36 16.72
N ASN A 248 14.46 -0.59 17.62
CA ASN A 248 13.84 -0.25 18.91
C ASN A 248 12.50 0.48 18.76
N ARG A 249 12.35 1.36 17.77
CA ARG A 249 11.07 2.04 17.49
C ARG A 249 10.02 1.08 16.93
N LEU A 250 10.44 0.13 16.09
CA LEU A 250 9.56 -0.93 15.58
C LEU A 250 9.10 -1.86 16.71
N ASP A 251 10.00 -2.24 17.61
CA ASP A 251 9.72 -3.12 18.74
C ASP A 251 8.81 -2.42 19.77
N LEU A 252 9.05 -1.14 20.05
CA LEU A 252 8.16 -0.36 20.89
C LEU A 252 6.75 -0.22 20.26
N HIS A 253 6.68 -0.02 18.94
CA HIS A 253 5.40 0.06 18.24
C HIS A 253 4.63 -1.27 18.30
N TYR A 254 5.30 -2.38 18.01
CA TYR A 254 4.76 -3.73 18.19
C TYR A 254 4.29 -3.97 19.62
N TYR A 255 5.14 -3.67 20.61
CA TYR A 255 4.87 -3.87 22.03
C TYR A 255 3.64 -3.08 22.48
N ASN A 256 3.50 -1.81 22.08
CA ASN A 256 2.35 -0.99 22.46
C ASN A 256 1.03 -1.54 21.87
N HIS A 257 1.06 -2.07 20.64
CA HIS A 257 -0.10 -2.75 20.06
C HIS A 257 -0.40 -4.08 20.76
N GLN A 258 0.63 -4.89 21.04
CA GLN A 258 0.49 -6.16 21.75
C GLN A 258 -0.06 -5.96 23.16
N LYS A 259 0.51 -5.01 23.92
CA LYS A 259 0.11 -4.66 25.28
C LYS A 259 -1.36 -4.27 25.32
N THR A 260 -1.86 -3.51 24.34
CA THR A 260 -3.23 -2.98 24.34
C THR A 260 -4.27 -3.90 23.68
N GLY A 261 -3.87 -4.79 22.78
CA GLY A 261 -4.75 -5.78 22.15
C GLY A 261 -5.79 -5.20 21.17
N VAL A 262 -5.75 -3.90 20.88
CA VAL A 262 -6.78 -3.23 20.05
C VAL A 262 -6.59 -3.49 18.55
N HIS A 263 -5.35 -3.67 18.10
CA HIS A 263 -5.00 -3.93 16.71
C HIS A 263 -4.08 -5.15 16.64
N ASN A 264 -4.05 -5.85 15.50
CA ASN A 264 -3.06 -6.89 15.27
C ASN A 264 -1.64 -6.28 15.29
N PRO A 265 -0.77 -6.68 16.24
CA PRO A 265 0.52 -6.03 16.44
C PRO A 265 1.52 -6.33 15.31
N LEU A 266 1.42 -7.47 14.63
CA LEU A 266 2.31 -7.83 13.53
C LEU A 266 1.97 -7.05 12.26
N ILE A 267 0.69 -6.92 11.91
CA ILE A 267 0.28 -6.06 10.78
C ILE A 267 0.71 -4.61 11.02
N ALA A 268 0.56 -4.13 12.26
CA ALA A 268 0.99 -2.79 12.63
C ALA A 268 2.51 -2.61 12.51
N LEU A 269 3.29 -3.59 12.97
CA LEU A 269 4.74 -3.62 12.80
C LEU A 269 5.13 -3.50 11.32
N TYR A 270 4.56 -4.30 10.42
CA TYR A 270 4.93 -4.26 9.00
C TYR A 270 4.47 -2.98 8.29
N THR A 271 3.30 -2.46 8.66
CA THR A 271 2.84 -1.14 8.19
C THR A 271 3.83 -0.04 8.60
N LYS A 272 4.31 -0.09 9.85
CA LYS A 272 5.31 0.84 10.37
C LYS A 272 6.69 0.64 9.73
N LEU A 273 7.07 -0.61 9.45
CA LEU A 273 8.33 -0.94 8.79
C LEU A 273 8.42 -0.31 7.39
N ALA A 274 7.35 -0.38 6.60
CA ALA A 274 7.30 0.26 5.28
C ALA A 274 7.54 1.78 5.38
N TYR A 275 6.98 2.43 6.42
CA TYR A 275 7.17 3.86 6.67
C TYR A 275 8.61 4.21 7.09
N GLU A 276 9.18 3.46 8.04
CA GLU A 276 10.56 3.71 8.51
C GLU A 276 11.57 3.43 7.39
N SER A 277 11.34 2.40 6.57
CA SER A 277 12.16 2.09 5.39
C SER A 277 12.11 3.22 4.36
N ALA A 278 10.91 3.73 4.03
CA ALA A 278 10.74 4.86 3.14
C ALA A 278 11.44 6.12 3.66
N THR A 279 11.35 6.38 4.97
CA THR A 279 11.98 7.54 5.62
C THR A 279 13.50 7.46 5.59
N LEU A 280 14.07 6.26 5.79
CA LEU A 280 15.51 6.02 5.73
C LEU A 280 16.06 6.18 4.30
N LEU A 281 15.30 5.74 3.29
CA LEU A 281 15.67 5.82 1.87
C LEU A 281 15.56 7.23 1.30
N MET A 282 14.66 8.07 1.81
CA MET A 282 14.37 9.38 1.21
C MET A 282 15.34 10.47 1.70
N THR A 283 16.04 11.10 0.75
CA THR A 283 16.87 12.30 1.04
C THR A 283 16.00 13.55 1.21
N LYS A 284 16.54 14.64 1.79
CA LYS A 284 15.82 15.94 1.85
C LYS A 284 15.50 16.52 0.47
N ARG A 285 16.27 16.17 -0.56
CA ARG A 285 15.97 16.50 -1.97
C ARG A 285 14.79 15.70 -2.52
N GLY A 286 14.37 14.67 -1.78
CA GLY A 286 13.32 13.72 -2.10
C GLY A 286 13.71 12.80 -3.25
N THR A 287 14.96 12.36 -3.26
CA THR A 287 15.48 11.29 -4.10
C THR A 287 15.62 10.00 -3.27
N VAL A 288 15.52 8.84 -3.92
CA VAL A 288 15.62 7.54 -3.25
C VAL A 288 17.09 7.11 -3.20
N ASN A 289 17.67 7.02 -2.00
CA ASN A 289 19.03 6.52 -1.77
C ASN A 289 19.04 4.98 -1.79
N ILE A 290 18.81 4.39 -2.97
CA ILE A 290 18.57 2.96 -3.11
C ILE A 290 19.77 2.07 -2.74
N GLY A 291 20.98 2.63 -2.63
CA GLY A 291 22.13 1.87 -2.14
C GLY A 291 22.01 1.42 -0.67
N LEU A 292 21.05 1.94 0.09
CA LEU A 292 20.72 1.44 1.44
C LEU A 292 19.85 0.17 1.42
N LYS A 293 19.44 -0.34 0.25
CA LYS A 293 18.58 -1.51 0.11
C LYS A 293 19.06 -2.68 0.96
N ASP A 294 20.30 -3.11 0.76
CA ASP A 294 20.79 -4.34 1.39
C ASP A 294 20.93 -4.18 2.91
N CYS A 295 21.24 -2.97 3.39
CA CYS A 295 21.20 -2.64 4.82
C CYS A 295 19.78 -2.80 5.40
N ILE A 296 18.77 -2.29 4.71
CA ILE A 296 17.37 -2.39 5.13
C ILE A 296 16.92 -3.84 5.12
N LEU A 297 17.13 -4.56 4.02
CA LEU A 297 16.72 -5.96 3.90
C LEU A 297 17.39 -6.84 4.97
N LYS A 298 18.68 -6.61 5.25
CA LYS A 298 19.40 -7.35 6.29
C LYS A 298 18.93 -7.02 7.71
N SER A 299 18.58 -5.76 7.96
CA SER A 299 18.21 -5.29 9.31
C SER A 299 16.74 -5.52 9.65
N CYS A 300 15.86 -5.55 8.65
CA CYS A 300 14.42 -5.45 8.85
C CYS A 300 13.64 -6.71 8.51
N LEU A 301 14.19 -7.62 7.69
CA LEU A 301 13.49 -8.86 7.34
C LEU A 301 13.65 -9.89 8.44
N SER A 302 12.57 -10.62 8.72
CA SER A 302 12.57 -11.78 9.61
C SER A 302 13.40 -12.93 9.02
N SER A 303 13.35 -13.11 7.69
CA SER A 303 14.20 -14.05 6.96
C SER A 303 14.47 -13.55 5.54
N PRO A 304 15.73 -13.27 5.16
CA PRO A 304 16.05 -12.83 3.80
C PRO A 304 15.76 -13.88 2.71
N LYS A 305 15.72 -15.17 3.07
CA LYS A 305 15.47 -16.26 2.12
C LYS A 305 13.99 -16.53 1.92
N ASN A 306 13.20 -16.38 2.98
CA ASN A 306 11.76 -16.66 3.01
C ASN A 306 11.05 -15.48 3.66
N PRO A 307 10.94 -14.33 2.96
CA PRO A 307 10.23 -13.18 3.48
C PRO A 307 8.75 -13.51 3.70
N LEU A 308 8.16 -12.95 4.75
CA LEU A 308 6.71 -13.04 5.00
C LEU A 308 5.95 -12.19 3.97
N ASN A 309 4.65 -12.41 3.74
CA ASN A 309 3.92 -11.66 2.71
C ASN A 309 3.98 -10.16 2.86
N HIS A 310 3.82 -9.68 4.10
CA HIS A 310 3.94 -8.27 4.41
C HIS A 310 5.35 -7.69 4.16
N GLU A 311 6.37 -8.55 4.03
CA GLU A 311 7.74 -8.19 3.66
C GLU A 311 8.00 -8.36 2.14
N ILE A 312 7.25 -9.24 1.46
CA ILE A 312 7.45 -9.54 0.03
C ILE A 312 7.34 -8.29 -0.83
N ASP A 313 6.33 -7.44 -0.59
CA ASP A 313 6.15 -6.21 -1.39
C ASP A 313 7.26 -5.20 -1.13
N LEU A 314 7.78 -5.12 0.10
CA LEU A 314 8.98 -4.35 0.42
C LEU A 314 10.18 -4.87 -0.36
N VAL A 315 10.45 -6.18 -0.35
CA VAL A 315 11.57 -6.80 -1.08
C VAL A 315 11.46 -6.55 -2.58
N LYS A 316 10.29 -6.82 -3.17
CA LYS A 316 10.01 -6.64 -4.60
C LYS A 316 10.21 -5.18 -5.02
N THR A 317 9.57 -4.26 -4.31
CA THR A 317 9.65 -2.82 -4.63
C THR A 317 11.08 -2.32 -4.50
N LEU A 318 11.85 -2.75 -3.50
CA LEU A 318 13.26 -2.35 -3.38
C LEU A 318 14.15 -2.95 -4.48
N ASN A 319 13.89 -4.19 -4.91
CA ASN A 319 14.58 -4.77 -6.05
C ASN A 319 14.23 -4.05 -7.36
N LEU A 320 12.95 -3.75 -7.59
CA LEU A 320 12.50 -2.94 -8.73
C LEU A 320 13.18 -1.56 -8.71
N LEU A 321 13.13 -0.87 -7.57
CA LEU A 321 13.80 0.41 -7.37
C LEU A 321 15.30 0.33 -7.59
N SER A 322 15.95 -0.82 -7.39
CA SER A 322 17.37 -1.00 -7.64
C SER A 322 17.64 -1.15 -9.14
N TRP A 323 16.86 -2.00 -9.82
CA TRP A 323 17.07 -2.39 -11.21
C TRP A 323 16.57 -1.35 -12.22
N TYR A 324 15.58 -0.52 -11.88
CA TYR A 324 14.95 0.42 -12.82
C TYR A 324 15.11 1.88 -12.39
N PRO A 325 16.10 2.58 -12.95
CA PRO A 325 16.29 4.00 -12.64
C PRO A 325 15.14 4.90 -13.09
N GLN A 326 14.45 4.53 -14.18
CA GLN A 326 13.24 5.22 -14.65
C GLN A 326 12.17 5.26 -13.57
N PHE A 327 12.01 4.15 -12.83
CA PHE A 327 11.06 4.06 -11.73
C PHE A 327 11.43 5.03 -10.60
N ARG A 328 12.73 5.18 -10.28
CA ARG A 328 13.20 6.20 -9.33
C ARG A 328 12.92 7.64 -9.79
N GLU A 329 12.92 7.90 -11.09
CA GLU A 329 12.58 9.23 -11.64
C GLU A 329 11.10 9.57 -11.45
N LEU A 330 10.18 8.60 -11.50
CA LEU A 330 8.76 8.83 -11.25
C LEU A 330 8.50 9.43 -9.85
N PHE A 331 9.26 9.04 -8.83
CA PHE A 331 9.17 9.67 -7.50
C PHE A 331 9.50 11.15 -7.50
N ARG A 332 10.40 11.59 -8.39
CA ARG A 332 10.71 13.02 -8.52
C ARG A 332 9.50 13.81 -9.03
N GLN A 333 8.58 13.16 -9.73
CA GLN A 333 7.35 13.77 -10.25
C GLN A 333 6.24 13.91 -9.20
N VAL A 334 6.29 13.14 -8.11
CA VAL A 334 5.32 13.25 -7.00
C VAL A 334 5.32 14.68 -6.45
N ARG A 335 4.14 15.30 -6.47
CA ARG A 335 3.92 16.69 -6.06
C ARG A 335 3.26 16.75 -4.69
N LYS A 336 3.45 17.88 -4.00
CA LYS A 336 2.65 18.20 -2.81
C LYS A 336 1.19 18.47 -3.21
N PRO A 337 0.23 18.32 -2.28
CA PRO A 337 -1.16 18.66 -2.53
C PRO A 337 -1.36 20.11 -2.98
N VAL A 338 -2.36 20.35 -3.83
CA VAL A 338 -2.75 21.70 -4.26
C VAL A 338 -3.19 22.58 -3.07
N SER A 339 -3.81 21.98 -2.06
CA SER A 339 -4.27 22.68 -0.85
C SER A 339 -3.85 21.94 0.42
N GLN A 340 -3.40 22.69 1.43
CA GLN A 340 -3.04 22.17 2.76
C GLN A 340 -4.25 21.60 3.53
N ASN A 341 -5.49 21.90 3.10
CA ASN A 341 -6.72 21.40 3.72
C ASN A 341 -7.41 20.31 2.89
N SER A 342 -6.76 19.84 1.81
CA SER A 342 -7.26 18.76 0.96
C SER A 342 -7.26 17.41 1.68
N ALA A 343 -8.01 16.44 1.15
CA ALA A 343 -7.98 15.07 1.65
C ALA A 343 -6.58 14.45 1.50
N ALA A 344 -5.88 14.74 0.40
CA ALA A 344 -4.50 14.33 0.19
C ALA A 344 -3.53 14.85 1.27
N ALA A 345 -3.65 16.13 1.66
CA ALA A 345 -2.83 16.68 2.73
C ALA A 345 -3.07 15.97 4.07
N LYS A 346 -4.32 15.58 4.36
CA LYS A 346 -4.65 14.80 5.55
C LYS A 346 -4.04 13.40 5.52
N ILE A 347 -4.10 12.69 4.40
CA ILE A 347 -3.43 11.38 4.24
C ILE A 347 -1.94 11.50 4.51
N ILE A 348 -1.28 12.52 3.95
CA ILE A 348 0.16 12.72 4.13
C ILE A 348 0.47 13.01 5.61
N ARG A 349 -0.34 13.83 6.29
CA ARG A 349 -0.15 14.09 7.73
C ARG A 349 -0.32 12.84 8.57
N ILE A 350 -1.37 12.05 8.31
CA ILE A 350 -1.61 10.79 9.02
C ILE A 350 -0.44 9.84 8.81
N GLN A 351 -0.04 9.61 7.56
CA GLN A 351 1.07 8.71 7.22
C GLN A 351 2.39 9.13 7.87
N CYS A 352 2.70 10.43 7.85
CA CYS A 352 3.95 10.97 8.38
C CYS A 352 3.87 11.34 9.88
N GLY A 353 2.74 11.09 10.55
CA GLY A 353 2.53 11.48 11.94
C GLY A 353 2.74 12.97 12.19
N LEU A 354 2.24 13.83 11.28
CA LEU A 354 2.37 15.29 11.37
C LEU A 354 1.16 15.91 12.09
N PRO A 355 1.34 17.01 12.85
CA PRO A 355 0.23 17.76 13.44
C PRO A 355 -0.79 18.22 12.39
N ILE A 356 -2.06 18.37 12.79
CA ILE A 356 -3.18 18.74 11.90
C ILE A 356 -2.90 20.00 11.06
N ASP A 357 -2.18 20.97 11.62
CA ASP A 357 -1.84 22.25 10.98
C ASP A 357 -0.44 22.28 10.37
N ALA A 358 0.36 21.23 10.54
CA ALA A 358 1.72 21.20 10.01
C ALA A 358 1.72 21.29 8.48
N PRO A 359 2.62 22.08 7.87
CA PRO A 359 2.66 22.23 6.42
C PRO A 359 3.14 20.95 5.75
N VAL A 360 2.36 20.47 4.78
CA VAL A 360 2.73 19.34 3.95
C VAL A 360 3.70 19.78 2.85
N THR A 361 4.86 19.12 2.82
CA THR A 361 5.94 19.36 1.87
C THR A 361 5.95 18.31 0.76
N ARG A 362 6.73 18.56 -0.30
CA ARG A 362 6.96 17.56 -1.36
C ARG A 362 7.69 16.32 -0.82
N HIS A 363 8.58 16.50 0.16
CA HIS A 363 9.29 15.40 0.82
C HIS A 363 8.31 14.46 1.53
N HIS A 364 7.34 15.02 2.28
CA HIS A 364 6.30 14.22 2.93
C HIS A 364 5.46 13.44 1.91
N ALA A 365 5.02 14.08 0.83
CA ALA A 365 4.26 13.40 -0.24
C ALA A 365 5.04 12.23 -0.87
N ARG A 366 6.34 12.39 -1.08
CA ARG A 366 7.21 11.33 -1.63
C ARG A 366 7.41 10.18 -0.65
N ILE A 367 7.56 10.46 0.65
CA ILE A 367 7.58 9.42 1.69
C ILE A 367 6.27 8.67 1.64
N THR A 368 5.12 9.35 1.63
CA THR A 368 3.80 8.70 1.58
C THR A 368 3.64 7.79 0.36
N ALA A 369 4.06 8.23 -0.83
CA ALA A 369 4.02 7.41 -2.04
C ALA A 369 4.94 6.19 -1.95
N LEU A 370 6.16 6.35 -1.45
CA LEU A 370 7.10 5.25 -1.29
C LEU A 370 6.63 4.25 -0.23
N THR A 371 6.08 4.73 0.89
CA THR A 371 5.50 3.87 1.92
C THR A 371 4.37 3.02 1.34
N ALA A 372 3.50 3.60 0.50
CA ALA A 372 2.43 2.86 -0.15
C ALA A 372 2.94 1.71 -1.03
N LEU A 373 3.98 1.92 -1.82
CA LEU A 373 4.58 0.85 -2.64
C LEU A 373 5.32 -0.23 -1.85
N LEU A 374 5.85 0.13 -0.68
CA LEU A 374 6.51 -0.82 0.23
C LEU A 374 5.51 -1.54 1.14
N SER A 375 4.22 -1.14 1.10
CA SER A 375 3.17 -1.69 1.95
C SER A 375 2.43 -2.81 1.24
N HIS A 376 1.89 -3.72 2.04
CA HIS A 376 1.07 -4.82 1.58
C HIS A 376 -0.42 -4.42 1.56
N LEU A 377 -1.14 -4.75 0.48
CA LEU A 377 -2.58 -4.48 0.34
C LEU A 377 -3.38 -5.78 0.42
N ARG A 378 -4.35 -5.83 1.34
CA ARG A 378 -5.32 -6.91 1.42
C ARG A 378 -6.73 -6.37 1.61
N GLN A 379 -7.72 -7.11 1.15
CA GLN A 379 -9.12 -6.80 1.39
C GLN A 379 -9.40 -6.97 2.88
N GLY A 380 -9.85 -5.90 3.53
CA GLY A 380 -10.40 -5.99 4.88
C GLY A 380 -11.82 -6.58 4.85
N PRO A 381 -12.64 -6.37 5.88
CA PRO A 381 -14.02 -6.84 5.89
C PRO A 381 -14.97 -6.02 4.99
N VAL A 382 -14.42 -5.24 4.06
CA VAL A 382 -15.16 -4.37 3.14
C VAL A 382 -15.49 -5.15 1.86
N GLY A 383 -16.75 -5.10 1.41
CA GLY A 383 -17.30 -5.73 0.20
C GLY A 383 -16.84 -5.05 -1.09
N SER A 384 -15.52 -4.96 -1.26
CA SER A 384 -14.82 -4.23 -2.32
C SER A 384 -13.96 -5.13 -3.19
N CYS A 385 -14.10 -6.46 -3.08
CA CYS A 385 -13.35 -7.47 -3.85
C CYS A 385 -13.26 -7.15 -5.35
N PHE A 386 -14.34 -6.62 -5.94
CA PHE A 386 -14.43 -6.18 -7.33
C PHE A 386 -13.44 -5.07 -7.72
N ALA A 387 -12.86 -4.35 -6.76
CA ALA A 387 -11.82 -3.35 -6.94
C ALA A 387 -10.49 -3.78 -6.31
N THR A 388 -10.52 -4.39 -5.14
CA THR A 388 -9.32 -4.80 -4.39
C THR A 388 -8.46 -5.78 -5.16
N HIS A 389 -9.06 -6.77 -5.85
CA HIS A 389 -8.30 -7.74 -6.64
C HIS A 389 -7.47 -7.02 -7.73
N LEU A 390 -8.05 -6.03 -8.41
CA LEU A 390 -7.36 -5.25 -9.45
C LEU A 390 -6.23 -4.43 -8.82
N ALA A 391 -6.48 -3.79 -7.69
CA ALA A 391 -5.48 -3.02 -6.96
C ALA A 391 -4.27 -3.89 -6.54
N ILE A 392 -4.53 -5.12 -6.04
CA ILE A 392 -3.48 -6.09 -5.70
C ILE A 392 -2.68 -6.49 -6.95
N ILE A 393 -3.36 -6.80 -8.06
CA ILE A 393 -2.69 -7.16 -9.31
C ILE A 393 -1.77 -6.02 -9.78
N LEU A 394 -2.26 -4.79 -9.77
CA LEU A 394 -1.50 -3.60 -10.16
C LEU A 394 -0.30 -3.36 -9.23
N LEU A 395 -0.45 -3.51 -7.92
CA LEU A 395 0.68 -3.44 -6.98
C LEU A 395 1.69 -4.57 -7.18
N SER A 396 1.25 -5.75 -7.62
CA SER A 396 2.16 -6.87 -7.83
C SER A 396 2.96 -6.77 -9.14
N SER A 397 2.47 -6.01 -10.15
CA SER A 397 3.02 -6.08 -11.51
C SER A 397 3.05 -4.79 -12.34
N HIS A 398 2.42 -3.70 -11.89
CA HIS A 398 2.28 -2.42 -12.63
C HIS A 398 2.59 -1.20 -11.74
N LEU A 399 3.72 -1.23 -11.05
CA LEU A 399 4.12 -0.21 -10.08
C LEU A 399 4.27 1.19 -10.72
N GLN A 400 4.69 1.29 -11.98
CA GLN A 400 4.71 2.58 -12.71
C GLN A 400 3.31 3.22 -12.80
N GLN A 401 2.28 2.41 -13.09
CA GLN A 401 0.91 2.89 -13.13
C GLN A 401 0.43 3.29 -11.74
N CYS A 402 0.72 2.47 -10.71
CA CYS A 402 0.44 2.80 -9.31
C CYS A 402 1.06 4.16 -8.91
N MET A 403 2.30 4.43 -9.33
CA MET A 403 2.97 5.71 -9.05
C MET A 403 2.33 6.92 -9.74
N THR A 404 1.80 6.72 -10.94
CA THR A 404 1.04 7.76 -11.65
C THR A 404 -0.24 8.09 -10.88
N ASP A 405 -0.95 7.06 -10.44
CA ASP A 405 -2.16 7.20 -9.62
C ASP A 405 -1.88 7.83 -8.27
N PHE A 406 -0.84 7.39 -7.55
CA PHE A 406 -0.42 7.98 -6.28
C PHE A 406 -0.05 9.46 -6.44
N THR A 407 0.61 9.82 -7.54
CA THR A 407 0.92 11.22 -7.86
C THR A 407 -0.36 12.03 -8.08
N SER A 408 -1.35 11.49 -8.80
CA SER A 408 -2.66 12.13 -9.00
C SER A 408 -3.41 12.30 -7.68
N LEU A 409 -3.48 11.25 -6.87
CA LEU A 409 -4.19 11.24 -5.58
C LEU A 409 -3.56 12.24 -4.59
N LEU A 410 -2.24 12.20 -4.43
CA LEU A 410 -1.54 13.08 -3.48
C LEU A 410 -1.54 14.55 -3.91
N SER A 411 -1.67 14.84 -5.21
CA SER A 411 -1.73 16.21 -5.71
C SER A 411 -3.17 16.77 -5.74
N SER A 412 -4.13 15.98 -6.20
CA SER A 412 -5.49 16.43 -6.56
C SER A 412 -6.63 15.84 -5.71
N SER A 413 -6.34 14.88 -4.83
CA SER A 413 -7.32 14.12 -4.03
C SER A 413 -8.29 13.25 -4.85
N LYS A 414 -7.93 12.89 -6.08
CA LYS A 414 -8.76 12.07 -6.98
C LYS A 414 -7.93 11.35 -8.04
N LEU A 415 -8.53 10.34 -8.67
CA LEU A 415 -8.13 9.84 -9.98
C LEU A 415 -8.98 10.49 -11.06
N THR A 416 -8.44 10.59 -12.25
CA THR A 416 -9.19 10.99 -13.45
C THR A 416 -8.98 9.90 -14.50
N ARG A 417 -10.07 9.50 -15.16
CA ARG A 417 -10.05 8.56 -16.30
C ARG A 417 -10.87 9.07 -17.47
N GLN A 418 -10.47 8.73 -18.69
CA GLN A 418 -11.24 8.98 -19.90
C GLN A 418 -12.21 7.83 -20.18
N ILE A 419 -13.48 8.16 -20.37
CA ILE A 419 -14.53 7.21 -20.77
C ILE A 419 -15.23 7.83 -21.97
N ASN A 420 -15.15 7.19 -23.14
CA ASN A 420 -15.69 7.73 -24.40
C ASN A 420 -15.23 9.17 -24.68
N GLY A 421 -13.97 9.47 -24.40
CA GLY A 421 -13.37 10.81 -24.59
C GLY A 421 -13.80 11.87 -23.56
N ILE A 422 -14.55 11.49 -22.53
CA ILE A 422 -14.97 12.38 -21.44
C ILE A 422 -14.15 12.05 -20.19
N ALA A 423 -13.60 13.08 -19.55
CA ALA A 423 -12.87 12.95 -18.30
C ALA A 423 -13.83 12.79 -17.12
N TYR A 424 -13.70 11.69 -16.38
CA TYR A 424 -14.42 11.42 -15.14
C TYR A 424 -13.47 11.50 -13.94
N ASP A 425 -13.94 12.14 -12.87
CA ASP A 425 -13.22 12.27 -11.61
C ASP A 425 -13.71 11.24 -10.58
N PHE A 426 -12.77 10.53 -9.97
CA PHE A 426 -12.98 9.54 -8.92
C PHE A 426 -12.28 10.01 -7.63
N PRO A 427 -12.93 10.85 -6.81
CA PRO A 427 -12.40 11.23 -5.51
C PRO A 427 -12.44 10.07 -4.53
N PHE A 428 -11.43 9.98 -3.65
CA PHE A 428 -11.46 9.01 -2.56
C PHE A 428 -12.16 9.58 -1.32
N LEU A 429 -12.65 8.67 -0.48
CA LEU A 429 -13.16 8.97 0.85
C LEU A 429 -12.10 8.65 1.90
N LEU A 430 -12.08 9.44 2.98
CA LEU A 430 -11.23 9.17 4.15
C LEU A 430 -11.91 8.15 5.08
N HIS A 431 -12.26 6.99 4.52
CA HIS A 431 -12.96 5.89 5.17
C HIS A 431 -12.22 4.58 4.86
N MET A 432 -12.09 3.64 5.81
CA MET A 432 -11.46 2.33 5.58
C MET A 432 -12.30 1.13 6.07
N GLY A 433 -13.53 1.37 6.53
CA GLY A 433 -14.33 0.37 7.25
C GLY A 433 -14.71 0.82 8.67
N VAL A 434 -15.58 0.09 9.34
CA VAL A 434 -16.05 0.34 10.72
C VAL A 434 -15.88 -0.86 11.65
N SER A 435 -15.60 -2.06 11.13
CA SER A 435 -15.38 -3.29 11.92
C SER A 435 -14.49 -3.08 13.17
N GLN A 436 -13.25 -2.60 12.99
CA GLN A 436 -12.32 -2.31 14.10
C GLN A 436 -12.81 -1.17 15.02
N LEU A 437 -13.64 -0.25 14.51
CA LEU A 437 -14.18 0.86 15.31
C LEU A 437 -15.31 0.39 16.24
N ASN A 438 -15.95 -0.73 15.91
CA ASN A 438 -17.01 -1.33 16.71
C ASN A 438 -16.47 -2.31 17.77
N THR A 439 -15.15 -2.54 17.83
CA THR A 439 -14.53 -3.35 18.89
C THR A 439 -14.84 -2.74 20.25
N THR A 440 -15.48 -3.53 21.11
CA THR A 440 -15.80 -3.16 22.50
C THR A 440 -14.59 -3.42 23.40
N LEU A 441 -14.19 -2.40 24.15
CA LEU A 441 -13.17 -2.47 25.18
C LEU A 441 -13.80 -2.25 26.55
N PHE A 442 -13.27 -2.93 27.56
CA PHE A 442 -13.60 -2.70 28.97
C PHE A 442 -12.47 -1.91 29.60
N VAL A 443 -12.73 -0.67 29.98
CA VAL A 443 -11.71 0.28 30.46
C VAL A 443 -12.09 0.75 31.85
N ASP A 444 -11.13 0.90 32.77
CA ASP A 444 -11.35 1.50 34.10
C ASP A 444 -11.16 3.03 34.09
N HIS A 445 -11.34 3.68 35.24
CA HIS A 445 -11.20 5.14 35.37
C HIS A 445 -9.75 5.65 35.21
N LEU A 446 -8.74 4.77 35.30
CA LEU A 446 -7.32 5.06 35.09
C LEU A 446 -6.87 4.78 33.64
N GLY A 447 -7.78 4.32 32.79
CA GLY A 447 -7.53 3.98 31.40
C GLY A 447 -6.95 2.59 31.18
N ASN A 448 -6.93 1.71 32.19
CA ASN A 448 -6.49 0.33 32.00
C ASN A 448 -7.57 -0.46 31.27
N ILE A 449 -7.18 -1.18 30.21
CA ILE A 449 -8.05 -2.10 29.49
C ILE A 449 -8.01 -3.45 30.24
N GLN A 450 -9.18 -4.05 30.48
CA GLN A 450 -9.29 -5.34 31.18
C GLN A 450 -8.41 -6.41 30.52
N GLY A 451 -7.42 -6.92 31.27
CA GLY A 451 -6.48 -7.94 30.78
C GLY A 451 -5.39 -7.44 29.81
N ALA A 452 -5.26 -6.12 29.64
CA ALA A 452 -4.36 -5.49 28.69
C ALA A 452 -3.74 -4.19 29.26
N GLY A 453 -3.13 -3.39 28.39
CA GLY A 453 -2.44 -2.15 28.71
C GLY A 453 -3.36 -0.95 28.92
N GLN A 454 -2.75 0.24 28.92
CA GLN A 454 -3.48 1.50 29.02
C GLN A 454 -3.97 1.96 27.66
N ILE A 455 -5.22 2.40 27.56
CA ILE A 455 -5.85 2.76 26.29
C ILE A 455 -5.18 3.96 25.61
N TYR A 456 -4.65 4.91 26.38
CA TYR A 456 -3.93 6.07 25.86
C TYR A 456 -2.52 5.74 25.36
N ASP A 457 -1.97 4.56 25.69
CA ASP A 457 -0.72 4.05 25.11
C ASP A 457 -0.93 3.44 23.71
N ASN A 458 -2.18 3.15 23.32
CA ASN A 458 -2.46 2.51 22.04
C ASN A 458 -2.07 3.44 20.88
N PRO A 459 -1.18 3.01 19.95
CA PRO A 459 -0.72 3.88 18.88
C PRO A 459 -1.85 4.37 17.94
N GLY A 460 -2.94 3.61 17.80
CA GLY A 460 -4.11 4.02 17.03
C GLY A 460 -4.87 5.17 17.70
N ILE A 461 -5.05 5.11 19.02
CA ILE A 461 -5.66 6.20 19.79
C ILE A 461 -4.77 7.45 19.76
N VAL A 462 -3.45 7.29 19.91
CA VAL A 462 -2.49 8.39 19.78
C VAL A 462 -2.58 9.04 18.40
N ALA A 463 -2.58 8.23 17.33
CA ALA A 463 -2.71 8.72 15.96
C ALA A 463 -4.04 9.45 15.72
N ALA A 464 -5.14 8.93 16.25
CA ALA A 464 -6.45 9.56 16.17
C ALA A 464 -6.48 10.92 16.86
N CYS A 465 -6.01 11.00 18.11
CA CYS A 465 -5.87 12.25 18.87
C CYS A 465 -5.05 13.28 18.10
N HIS A 466 -3.87 12.88 17.60
CA HIS A 466 -2.99 13.78 16.87
C HIS A 466 -3.63 14.31 15.57
N ALA A 467 -4.36 13.46 14.85
CA ALA A 467 -5.04 13.82 13.61
C ALA A 467 -6.17 14.84 13.81
N ILE A 468 -6.74 14.94 15.02
CA ILE A 468 -7.76 15.93 15.38
C ILE A 468 -7.25 17.08 16.26
N GLY A 469 -5.92 17.19 16.45
CA GLY A 469 -5.29 18.31 17.15
C GLY A 469 -5.12 18.14 18.67
N ILE A 470 -5.35 16.95 19.21
CA ILE A 470 -5.12 16.65 20.64
C ILE A 470 -3.65 16.25 20.83
N SER A 471 -2.85 17.14 21.43
CA SER A 471 -1.43 16.88 21.72
C SER A 471 -1.19 16.11 23.02
N ASP A 472 -2.03 16.31 24.04
CA ASP A 472 -2.01 15.56 25.30
C ASP A 472 -3.13 14.50 25.27
N ASN A 473 -2.86 13.38 24.60
CA ASN A 473 -3.80 12.28 24.48
C ASN A 473 -4.10 11.61 25.83
N MET A 474 -3.10 11.48 26.71
CA MET A 474 -3.27 10.86 28.03
C MET A 474 -4.21 11.70 28.89
N GLY A 475 -3.94 13.01 29.04
CA GLY A 475 -4.81 13.91 29.80
C GLY A 475 -6.22 13.99 29.24
N ALA A 476 -6.37 14.05 27.90
CA ALA A 476 -7.67 14.09 27.25
C ALA A 476 -8.50 12.83 27.54
N VAL A 477 -7.90 11.64 27.42
CA VAL A 477 -8.56 10.36 27.68
C VAL A 477 -8.88 10.20 29.16
N LEU A 478 -7.96 10.52 30.06
CA LEU A 478 -8.22 10.40 31.51
C LEU A 478 -9.34 11.36 31.97
N ASN A 479 -9.40 12.57 31.43
CA ASN A 479 -10.49 13.51 31.73
C ASN A 479 -11.83 13.00 31.19
N LEU A 480 -11.84 12.38 30.02
CA LEU A 480 -13.04 11.76 29.45
C LEU A 480 -13.54 10.61 30.32
N LEU A 481 -12.63 9.75 30.77
CA LEU A 481 -12.96 8.62 31.64
C LEU A 481 -13.47 9.12 32.99
N LYS A 482 -12.80 10.09 33.64
CA LYS A 482 -13.31 10.71 34.88
C LYS A 482 -14.74 11.20 34.75
N THR A 483 -15.04 11.92 33.67
CA THR A 483 -16.40 12.43 33.39
C THR A 483 -17.40 11.28 33.14
N SER A 484 -16.96 10.23 32.45
CA SER A 484 -17.80 9.07 32.09
C SER A 484 -18.12 8.14 33.26
N PHE A 485 -17.30 8.13 34.31
CA PHE A 485 -17.46 7.32 35.51
C PHE A 485 -18.21 8.05 36.64
N GLY A 486 -18.31 9.38 36.58
CA GLY A 486 -19.00 10.19 37.60
C GLY A 486 -18.32 10.18 38.97
N ASP A 487 -19.06 10.52 40.02
CA ASP A 487 -18.56 10.67 41.40
C ASP A 487 -18.27 9.34 42.12
N ASN A 488 -18.27 8.20 41.41
CA ASN A 488 -18.00 6.89 42.00
C ASN A 488 -16.66 6.28 41.52
N PRO A 489 -15.52 6.98 41.65
CA PRO A 489 -14.21 6.50 41.16
C PRO A 489 -13.57 5.42 42.05
N HIS A 490 -14.18 5.08 43.19
CA HIS A 490 -13.51 4.32 44.26
C HIS A 490 -13.64 2.80 44.17
N ASN A 491 -14.26 2.24 43.13
CA ASN A 491 -14.22 0.80 42.90
C ASN A 491 -13.20 0.45 41.79
N PRO A 492 -11.97 0.04 42.14
CA PRO A 492 -10.94 -0.33 41.15
C PRO A 492 -11.28 -1.58 40.33
N GLN A 493 -12.37 -2.30 40.65
CA GLN A 493 -12.88 -3.41 39.82
C GLN A 493 -13.97 -2.98 38.83
N TYR A 494 -14.34 -1.69 38.80
CA TYR A 494 -15.39 -1.20 37.93
C TYR A 494 -14.82 -0.83 36.56
N TYR A 495 -15.12 -1.66 35.56
CA TYR A 495 -14.85 -1.40 34.14
C TYR A 495 -16.11 -0.89 33.45
N LYS A 496 -15.95 0.06 32.53
CA LYS A 496 -17.01 0.53 31.63
C LYS A 496 -16.70 0.08 30.21
N SER A 497 -17.73 -0.38 29.50
CA SER A 497 -17.60 -0.75 28.10
C SER A 497 -17.65 0.48 27.20
N PHE A 498 -16.74 0.55 26.25
CA PHE A 498 -16.73 1.54 25.18
C PHE A 498 -16.42 0.86 23.86
N THR A 499 -17.12 1.23 22.78
CA THR A 499 -16.55 0.97 21.45
C THR A 499 -15.48 2.01 21.15
N ILE A 500 -14.52 1.69 20.28
CA ILE A 500 -13.55 2.68 19.78
C ILE A 500 -14.27 3.87 19.15
N LYS A 501 -15.35 3.63 18.41
CA LYS A 501 -16.20 4.66 17.83
C LYS A 501 -16.72 5.63 18.88
N ASP A 502 -17.31 5.12 19.96
CA ASP A 502 -17.87 5.94 21.03
C ASP A 502 -16.78 6.77 21.73
N LEU A 503 -15.63 6.15 21.97
CA LEU A 503 -14.47 6.83 22.54
C LEU A 503 -14.00 8.01 21.67
N LEU A 504 -13.83 7.79 20.36
CA LEU A 504 -13.38 8.84 19.44
C LEU A 504 -14.40 9.99 19.34
N ILE A 505 -15.71 9.68 19.27
CA ILE A 505 -16.75 10.70 19.28
C ILE A 505 -16.70 11.51 20.57
N ALA A 506 -16.57 10.85 21.72
CA ALA A 506 -16.54 11.52 23.01
C ALA A 506 -15.29 12.41 23.19
N LEU A 507 -14.11 11.96 22.72
CA LEU A 507 -12.90 12.77 22.68
C LEU A 507 -13.07 14.04 21.84
N ILE A 508 -13.70 13.93 20.67
CA ILE A 508 -13.97 15.09 19.80
C ILE A 508 -14.93 16.07 20.49
N LYS A 509 -16.02 15.58 21.09
CA LYS A 509 -16.99 16.42 21.80
C LYS A 509 -16.33 17.18 22.95
N GLN A 510 -15.54 16.48 23.77
CA GLN A 510 -14.82 17.08 24.89
C GLN A 510 -13.81 18.14 24.44
N HIS A 511 -13.03 17.85 23.39
CA HIS A 511 -11.98 18.76 22.93
C HIS A 511 -12.53 20.02 22.23
N TYR A 512 -13.65 19.89 21.50
CA TYR A 512 -14.23 20.99 20.73
C TYR A 512 -15.47 21.64 21.37
N GLY A 513 -15.91 21.17 22.55
CA GLY A 513 -16.99 21.78 23.34
C GLY A 513 -18.36 21.74 22.65
N THR A 514 -18.70 20.66 21.94
CA THR A 514 -19.97 20.52 21.20
C THR A 514 -20.69 19.22 21.54
N GLU A 515 -21.98 19.30 21.88
CA GLU A 515 -22.77 18.11 22.26
C GLU A 515 -23.52 17.48 21.08
N ASN A 516 -23.77 18.25 20.01
CA ASN A 516 -24.60 17.84 18.87
C ASN A 516 -23.84 16.92 17.91
N GLN A 517 -24.14 15.61 17.94
CA GLN A 517 -23.51 14.61 17.05
C GLN A 517 -23.75 14.87 15.56
N GLU A 518 -24.84 15.55 15.21
CA GLU A 518 -25.20 15.87 13.83
C GLU A 518 -24.43 17.08 13.29
N ASP A 519 -23.56 17.71 14.10
CA ASP A 519 -22.67 18.76 13.60
C ASP A 519 -21.75 18.22 12.49
N PRO A 520 -21.84 18.75 11.25
CA PRO A 520 -20.99 18.32 10.14
C PRO A 520 -19.48 18.41 10.45
N LYS A 521 -19.08 19.30 11.37
CA LYS A 521 -17.70 19.42 11.85
C LYS A 521 -17.30 18.19 12.66
N ILE A 522 -18.14 17.70 13.57
CA ILE A 522 -17.89 16.49 14.37
C ILE A 522 -17.76 15.29 13.44
N ARG A 523 -18.70 15.10 12.50
CA ARG A 523 -18.63 13.98 11.53
C ARG A 523 -17.31 13.98 10.75
N LYS A 524 -16.88 15.16 10.28
CA LYS A 524 -15.61 15.32 9.56
C LYS A 524 -14.38 15.01 10.42
N LEU A 525 -14.39 15.43 11.69
CA LEU A 525 -13.32 15.13 12.65
C LEU A 525 -13.31 13.65 13.03
N TYR A 526 -14.47 13.03 13.19
CA TYR A 526 -14.60 11.61 13.45
C TYR A 526 -14.05 10.78 12.30
N CYS A 527 -14.44 11.06 11.05
CA CYS A 527 -13.86 10.38 9.89
C CYS A 527 -12.34 10.50 9.86
N LEU A 528 -11.80 11.68 10.22
CA LEU A 528 -10.35 11.90 10.27
C LEU A 528 -9.67 11.09 11.39
N ALA A 529 -10.25 11.08 12.60
CA ALA A 529 -9.76 10.31 13.75
C ALA A 529 -9.81 8.80 13.46
N ALA A 530 -10.94 8.31 12.94
CA ALA A 530 -11.15 6.91 12.57
C ALA A 530 -10.14 6.48 11.49
N TYR A 531 -9.94 7.29 10.45
CA TYR A 531 -8.97 6.99 9.40
C TYR A 531 -7.53 6.94 9.94
N ALA A 532 -7.17 7.83 10.87
CA ALA A 532 -5.85 7.81 11.51
C ALA A 532 -5.67 6.60 12.45
N PHE A 533 -6.71 6.23 13.19
CA PHE A 533 -6.73 5.01 14.00
C PHE A 533 -6.47 3.76 13.14
N GLN A 534 -7.24 3.59 12.07
CA GLN A 534 -7.14 2.44 11.17
C GLN A 534 -5.83 2.40 10.38
N SER A 535 -5.21 3.56 10.16
CA SER A 535 -3.92 3.67 9.45
C SER A 535 -2.75 2.95 10.13
N GLN A 536 -2.92 2.51 11.38
CA GLN A 536 -1.90 1.72 12.06
C GLN A 536 -1.79 0.30 11.49
N THR A 537 -2.86 -0.27 10.94
CA THR A 537 -2.87 -1.61 10.32
C THR A 537 -3.16 -1.59 8.82
N ASN A 538 -3.33 -0.40 8.25
CA ASN A 538 -3.68 -0.20 6.85
C ASN A 538 -2.89 0.96 6.28
N ASN A 539 -2.29 0.80 5.11
CA ASN A 539 -1.66 1.95 4.47
C ASN A 539 -2.73 2.96 4.01
N PRO A 540 -2.70 4.22 4.49
CA PRO A 540 -3.74 5.20 4.17
C PRO A 540 -3.82 5.56 2.69
N LEU A 541 -2.69 5.68 1.99
CA LEU A 541 -2.75 5.99 0.56
C LEU A 541 -3.30 4.80 -0.26
N LEU A 542 -2.95 3.56 0.10
CA LEU A 542 -3.48 2.38 -0.58
C LEU A 542 -5.00 2.26 -0.42
N ARG A 543 -5.52 2.49 0.80
CA ARG A 543 -6.98 2.48 1.04
C ARG A 543 -7.70 3.60 0.28
N ALA A 544 -7.11 4.80 0.20
CA ALA A 544 -7.65 5.88 -0.62
C ALA A 544 -7.67 5.52 -2.10
N TRP A 545 -6.61 4.88 -2.60
CA TRP A 545 -6.51 4.44 -3.98
C TRP A 545 -7.51 3.35 -4.32
N GLU A 546 -7.63 2.32 -3.48
CA GLU A 546 -8.64 1.26 -3.58
C GLU A 546 -10.07 1.83 -3.62
N ASN A 547 -10.40 2.76 -2.72
CA ASN A 547 -11.71 3.42 -2.71
C ASN A 547 -12.00 4.19 -4.01
N ALA A 548 -10.99 4.89 -4.55
CA ALA A 548 -11.14 5.60 -5.82
C ALA A 548 -11.37 4.63 -6.99
N ILE A 549 -10.67 3.49 -7.01
CA ILE A 549 -10.88 2.41 -7.98
C ILE A 549 -12.29 1.82 -7.83
N ALA A 550 -12.76 1.56 -6.61
CA ALA A 550 -14.09 1.03 -6.36
C ALA A 550 -15.21 1.95 -6.89
N GLY A 551 -15.01 3.27 -6.81
CA GLY A 551 -15.92 4.26 -7.41
C GLY A 551 -16.06 4.16 -8.94
N MET A 552 -15.12 3.51 -9.63
CA MET A 552 -15.15 3.36 -11.09
C MET A 552 -16.25 2.42 -11.58
N ALA A 553 -16.75 1.51 -10.73
CA ALA A 553 -17.75 0.53 -11.13
C ALA A 553 -19.08 1.15 -11.61
N GLU A 554 -19.38 2.37 -11.15
CA GLU A 554 -20.61 3.10 -11.47
C GLU A 554 -20.37 4.34 -12.35
N ALA A 555 -19.22 4.39 -13.05
CA ALA A 555 -18.89 5.53 -13.91
C ALA A 555 -19.77 5.59 -15.18
N GLN A 556 -19.99 4.42 -15.80
CA GLN A 556 -20.74 4.28 -17.05
C GLN A 556 -22.25 4.48 -16.83
N GLU A 557 -22.98 4.87 -17.88
CA GLU A 557 -24.44 4.95 -17.83
C GLU A 557 -25.11 3.58 -17.88
N SER A 558 -24.40 2.54 -18.31
CA SER A 558 -24.85 1.14 -18.34
C SER A 558 -24.42 0.33 -17.12
N SER A 559 -24.00 1.00 -16.04
CA SER A 559 -23.65 0.34 -14.77
C SER A 559 -24.91 -0.22 -14.09
N MET A 560 -24.74 -0.92 -12.96
CA MET A 560 -25.83 -1.64 -12.32
C MET A 560 -26.75 -0.71 -11.52
N ILE A 561 -26.16 0.16 -10.69
CA ILE A 561 -26.89 0.90 -9.65
C ILE A 561 -27.40 2.23 -10.20
N LYS A 562 -26.58 2.95 -10.97
CA LYS A 562 -26.91 4.28 -11.50
C LYS A 562 -28.23 4.29 -12.31
N PRO A 563 -28.47 3.35 -13.25
CA PRO A 563 -29.74 3.30 -13.97
C PRO A 563 -30.92 2.96 -13.07
N ALA A 564 -30.72 2.09 -12.08
CA ALA A 564 -31.76 1.73 -11.12
C ALA A 564 -32.19 2.95 -10.30
N VAL A 565 -31.25 3.74 -9.80
CA VAL A 565 -31.51 5.00 -9.06
C VAL A 565 -32.28 5.99 -9.94
N ILE A 566 -31.81 6.22 -11.17
CA ILE A 566 -32.45 7.17 -12.10
C ILE A 566 -33.87 6.72 -12.46
N ASN A 567 -34.04 5.46 -12.83
CA ASN A 567 -35.33 4.90 -13.22
C ASN A 567 -36.34 4.92 -12.06
N THR A 568 -35.89 4.57 -10.85
CA THR A 568 -36.70 4.67 -9.64
C THR A 568 -37.12 6.11 -9.39
N THR A 569 -36.18 7.05 -9.44
CA THR A 569 -36.47 8.48 -9.21
C THR A 569 -37.52 8.98 -10.21
N LEU A 570 -37.35 8.67 -11.50
CA LEU A 570 -38.28 9.04 -12.57
C LEU A 570 -39.67 8.44 -12.36
N LYS A 571 -39.75 7.13 -12.15
CA LYS A 571 -41.04 6.42 -11.99
C LYS A 571 -41.79 6.88 -10.74
N ALA A 572 -41.09 7.11 -9.65
CA ALA A 572 -41.68 7.62 -8.41
C ALA A 572 -42.15 9.07 -8.58
N ALA A 573 -41.28 9.97 -9.06
CA ALA A 573 -41.61 11.40 -9.17
C ALA A 573 -42.75 11.66 -10.19
N LEU A 574 -42.82 10.90 -11.28
CA LEU A 574 -43.80 11.11 -12.35
C LEU A 574 -45.13 10.39 -12.14
N SER A 575 -45.28 9.59 -11.09
CA SER A 575 -46.53 8.86 -10.82
C SER A 575 -47.79 9.74 -10.69
N PRO A 576 -47.74 10.95 -10.07
CA PRO A 576 -48.94 11.79 -9.90
C PRO A 576 -49.50 12.34 -11.22
N ILE A 577 -48.64 12.50 -12.23
CA ILE A 577 -49.03 13.15 -13.48
C ILE A 577 -49.29 12.17 -14.63
N LYS A 578 -48.94 10.88 -14.46
CA LYS A 578 -49.01 9.86 -15.51
C LYS A 578 -50.37 9.78 -16.23
N LEU A 579 -51.47 10.03 -15.50
CA LEU A 579 -52.83 9.99 -16.04
C LEU A 579 -53.43 11.38 -16.31
N SER A 580 -52.79 12.47 -15.86
CA SER A 580 -53.33 13.83 -15.93
C SER A 580 -52.73 14.68 -17.06
N VAL A 581 -51.62 14.25 -17.65
CA VAL A 581 -51.00 14.90 -18.82
C VAL A 581 -51.09 14.02 -20.07
N ASN A 582 -51.10 14.64 -21.25
CA ASN A 582 -51.02 13.90 -22.50
C ASN A 582 -49.62 13.25 -22.69
N GLU A 583 -49.56 12.22 -23.52
CA GLU A 583 -48.35 11.40 -23.73
C GLU A 583 -47.15 12.21 -24.24
N SER A 584 -47.39 13.20 -25.10
CA SER A 584 -46.33 14.07 -25.65
C SER A 584 -45.68 14.92 -24.55
N LEU A 585 -46.49 15.57 -23.71
CA LEU A 585 -46.00 16.37 -22.59
C LEU A 585 -45.33 15.47 -21.54
N PHE A 586 -45.91 14.31 -21.25
CA PHE A 586 -45.30 13.33 -20.34
C PHE A 586 -43.91 12.91 -20.81
N THR A 587 -43.78 12.55 -22.09
CA THR A 587 -42.50 12.16 -22.70
C THR A 587 -41.49 13.30 -22.64
N ALA A 588 -41.92 14.54 -22.91
CA ALA A 588 -41.05 15.72 -22.80
C ALA A 588 -40.55 15.94 -21.37
N ILE A 589 -41.43 15.86 -20.37
CA ILE A 589 -41.08 15.98 -18.95
C ILE A 589 -40.11 14.85 -18.56
N TYR A 590 -40.41 13.60 -18.95
CA TYR A 590 -39.58 12.44 -18.67
C TYR A 590 -38.16 12.63 -19.19
N SER A 591 -37.99 12.99 -20.46
CA SER A 591 -36.66 13.15 -21.06
C SER A 591 -35.85 14.28 -20.41
N LYS A 592 -36.50 15.38 -20.00
CA LYS A 592 -35.82 16.52 -19.36
C LYS A 592 -35.41 16.21 -17.93
N LEU A 593 -36.29 15.58 -17.17
CA LEU A 593 -35.97 15.13 -15.82
C LEU A 593 -34.89 14.05 -15.84
N GLN A 594 -34.94 13.10 -16.78
CA GLN A 594 -33.91 12.08 -16.94
C GLN A 594 -32.54 12.70 -17.21
N ARG A 595 -32.47 13.70 -18.11
CA ARG A 595 -31.25 14.43 -18.41
C ARG A 595 -30.65 15.10 -17.16
N GLU A 596 -31.47 15.81 -16.38
CA GLU A 596 -30.96 16.47 -15.17
C GLU A 596 -30.57 15.46 -14.09
N LEU A 597 -31.30 14.35 -13.94
CA LEU A 597 -30.90 13.26 -13.04
C LEU A 597 -29.58 12.62 -13.44
N LEU A 598 -29.34 12.35 -14.73
CA LEU A 598 -28.06 11.83 -15.23
C LEU A 598 -26.89 12.77 -14.95
N LYS A 599 -27.11 14.06 -15.18
CA LYS A 599 -26.13 15.12 -14.95
C LYS A 599 -25.80 15.30 -13.46
N ARG A 600 -26.80 15.21 -12.59
CA ARG A 600 -26.65 15.44 -11.13
C ARG A 600 -26.19 14.19 -10.38
N THR A 601 -26.49 12.98 -10.87
CA THR A 601 -26.12 11.72 -10.19
C THR A 601 -24.62 11.44 -10.26
N TYR A 602 -24.02 11.21 -9.10
CA TYR A 602 -22.74 10.51 -8.94
C TYR A 602 -22.91 9.41 -7.88
N LEU A 603 -22.40 8.21 -8.13
CA LEU A 603 -22.35 7.15 -7.13
C LEU A 603 -20.91 6.97 -6.69
N ASN A 604 -20.69 7.04 -5.37
CA ASN A 604 -19.38 6.76 -4.80
C ASN A 604 -19.45 5.52 -3.93
N TYR A 605 -18.41 4.69 -4.01
CA TYR A 605 -18.25 3.58 -3.07
C TYR A 605 -17.81 4.13 -1.71
N ASP A 606 -18.46 3.69 -0.65
CA ASP A 606 -18.15 4.05 0.74
C ASP A 606 -17.97 2.78 1.58
N PRO A 607 -16.74 2.51 2.07
CA PRO A 607 -16.45 1.32 2.85
C PRO A 607 -17.08 1.36 4.26
N ASN A 608 -17.59 2.50 4.73
CA ASN A 608 -18.13 2.64 6.09
C ASN A 608 -19.63 2.30 6.21
N ILE A 609 -20.27 1.79 5.14
CA ILE A 609 -21.68 1.39 5.21
C ILE A 609 -21.76 -0.02 5.81
N PRO A 610 -22.30 -0.23 7.03
CA PRO A 610 -22.35 -1.56 7.61
C PRO A 610 -23.37 -2.47 6.91
N TYR A 611 -23.04 -3.75 6.74
CA TYR A 611 -24.02 -4.81 6.52
C TYR A 611 -24.61 -5.22 7.88
N LEU A 612 -25.90 -5.56 7.90
CA LEU A 612 -26.52 -6.15 9.11
C LEU A 612 -26.16 -7.63 9.30
N ASN A 613 -25.87 -8.31 8.20
CA ASN A 613 -25.45 -9.71 8.16
C ASN A 613 -24.14 -9.78 7.39
N ILE A 614 -23.25 -10.71 7.74
CA ILE A 614 -22.09 -11.02 6.91
C ILE A 614 -22.59 -11.37 5.49
N SER A 615 -21.94 -10.82 4.46
CA SER A 615 -22.35 -11.06 3.09
C SER A 615 -22.19 -12.52 2.68
N LYS A 616 -22.72 -12.86 1.50
CA LYS A 616 -22.67 -14.22 0.94
C LYS A 616 -21.24 -14.75 0.73
N ASP A 617 -20.25 -13.85 0.67
CA ASP A 617 -18.84 -14.22 0.61
C ASP A 617 -18.25 -14.59 1.98
N GLN A 618 -19.04 -14.55 3.06
CA GLN A 618 -18.67 -14.83 4.45
C GLN A 618 -17.58 -13.95 5.06
N HIS A 619 -17.02 -13.00 4.30
CA HIS A 619 -15.88 -12.19 4.73
C HIS A 619 -16.18 -10.70 4.77
N SER A 620 -17.15 -10.22 3.98
CA SER A 620 -17.51 -8.81 3.99
C SER A 620 -18.65 -8.50 4.98
N SER A 621 -18.47 -7.46 5.79
CA SER A 621 -19.45 -6.96 6.77
C SER A 621 -19.76 -5.46 6.60
N GLU A 622 -19.15 -4.81 5.59
CA GLU A 622 -19.37 -3.40 5.29
C GLU A 622 -19.10 -3.08 3.82
N GLY A 623 -19.49 -1.88 3.37
CA GLY A 623 -19.27 -1.35 2.03
C GLY A 623 -20.53 -1.22 1.17
N GLY A 624 -20.62 -0.14 0.39
CA GLY A 624 -21.70 0.04 -0.57
C GLY A 624 -21.64 1.37 -1.32
N PHE A 625 -22.61 1.61 -2.19
CA PHE A 625 -22.67 2.81 -3.00
C PHE A 625 -23.61 3.86 -2.41
N ILE A 626 -23.18 5.11 -2.44
CA ILE A 626 -23.93 6.27 -1.95
C ILE A 626 -24.12 7.26 -3.08
N LEU A 627 -25.34 7.80 -3.14
CA LEU A 627 -25.68 8.87 -4.06
C LEU A 627 -25.05 10.19 -3.62
N TYR A 628 -24.49 10.90 -4.59
CA TYR A 628 -24.04 12.28 -4.47
C TYR A 628 -24.77 13.11 -5.52
N ASP A 629 -25.34 14.23 -5.08
CA ASP A 629 -25.82 15.29 -5.95
C ASP A 629 -24.63 16.16 -6.35
N LYS A 630 -24.22 16.11 -7.62
CA LYS A 630 -23.16 16.98 -8.14
C LYS A 630 -23.50 18.46 -8.01
N ASN A 631 -24.78 18.80 -7.84
CA ASN A 631 -25.29 20.15 -7.74
C ASN A 631 -24.77 21.06 -8.86
N ASN A 632 -24.78 20.52 -10.09
CA ASN A 632 -24.24 21.15 -11.31
C ASN A 632 -22.76 21.58 -11.24
N SER A 633 -22.01 21.10 -10.24
CA SER A 633 -20.57 21.37 -10.08
C SER A 633 -19.74 20.29 -10.75
N ALA A 634 -18.84 20.70 -11.64
CA ALA A 634 -17.78 19.82 -12.15
C ALA A 634 -16.76 19.45 -11.07
N ARG A 635 -16.66 20.24 -9.99
CA ARG A 635 -15.71 20.02 -8.89
C ARG A 635 -16.38 19.25 -7.75
N THR A 636 -15.70 18.22 -7.27
CA THR A 636 -16.14 17.35 -6.16
C THR A 636 -16.43 18.09 -4.86
N ARG A 637 -15.82 19.26 -4.63
CA ARG A 637 -16.06 20.11 -3.44
C ARG A 637 -17.49 20.64 -3.35
N GLY A 638 -18.20 20.75 -4.47
CA GLY A 638 -19.59 21.20 -4.53
C GLY A 638 -20.61 20.07 -4.45
N TRP A 639 -20.17 18.82 -4.39
CA TRP A 639 -21.07 17.67 -4.37
C TRP A 639 -21.67 17.49 -2.98
N ILE A 640 -22.94 17.14 -2.94
CA ILE A 640 -23.72 16.95 -1.71
C ILE A 640 -23.97 15.46 -1.56
N ARG A 641 -23.58 14.89 -0.42
CA ARG A 641 -23.88 13.50 -0.10
C ARG A 641 -25.38 13.34 0.15
N VAL A 642 -25.97 12.33 -0.49
CA VAL A 642 -27.39 11.99 -0.40
C VAL A 642 -27.47 10.61 0.25
N ASP A 643 -27.42 10.59 1.58
CA ASP A 643 -27.42 9.36 2.37
C ASP A 643 -28.61 9.24 3.32
N THR A 644 -29.60 10.13 3.26
CA THR A 644 -30.85 10.05 4.03
C THR A 644 -32.08 10.26 3.12
N PRO A 645 -33.29 9.86 3.55
CA PRO A 645 -34.52 10.07 2.79
C PRO A 645 -34.78 11.55 2.48
N GLU A 646 -34.53 12.45 3.43
CA GLU A 646 -34.76 13.89 3.30
C GLU A 646 -33.80 14.48 2.25
N ARG A 647 -32.52 14.06 2.28
CA ARG A 647 -31.55 14.46 1.26
C ARG A 647 -31.92 13.95 -0.12
N TYR A 648 -32.54 12.79 -0.22
CA TYR A 648 -33.01 12.23 -1.48
C TYR A 648 -34.22 12.99 -2.04
N GLN A 649 -35.12 13.46 -1.17
CA GLN A 649 -36.17 14.41 -1.57
C GLN A 649 -35.55 15.72 -2.07
N GLU A 650 -34.61 16.32 -1.34
CA GLU A 650 -33.91 17.54 -1.77
C GLU A 650 -33.23 17.37 -3.13
N PHE A 651 -32.54 16.26 -3.35
CA PHE A 651 -31.92 15.91 -4.63
C PHE A 651 -32.96 15.89 -5.76
N THR A 652 -34.08 15.20 -5.53
CA THR A 652 -35.15 15.08 -6.52
C THR A 652 -35.82 16.42 -6.81
N ILE A 653 -36.11 17.21 -5.76
CA ILE A 653 -36.65 18.57 -5.86
C ILE A 653 -35.77 19.45 -6.75
N ARG A 654 -34.45 19.44 -6.55
CA ARG A 654 -33.53 20.25 -7.38
C ARG A 654 -33.49 19.76 -8.83
N ALA A 655 -33.52 18.45 -9.07
CA ALA A 655 -33.58 17.90 -10.43
C ALA A 655 -34.89 18.28 -11.15
N VAL A 656 -36.02 18.23 -10.44
CA VAL A 656 -37.34 18.65 -10.94
C VAL A 656 -37.35 20.14 -11.28
N ALA A 657 -36.82 21.00 -10.40
CA ALA A 657 -36.74 22.45 -10.63
C ALA A 657 -35.83 22.80 -11.83
N ASP A 658 -34.68 22.14 -11.98
CA ASP A 658 -33.79 22.36 -13.12
C ASP A 658 -34.45 21.91 -14.44
N ALA A 659 -35.16 20.77 -14.43
CA ALA A 659 -35.88 20.28 -15.59
C ALA A 659 -37.04 21.20 -15.99
N GLU A 660 -37.78 21.74 -15.02
CA GLU A 660 -38.82 22.74 -15.23
C GLU A 660 -38.23 23.98 -15.91
N ALA A 661 -37.17 24.57 -15.33
CA ALA A 661 -36.52 25.76 -15.88
C ALA A 661 -36.07 25.56 -17.34
N LEU A 662 -35.50 24.38 -17.65
CA LEU A 662 -35.11 24.03 -19.01
C LEU A 662 -36.30 23.95 -19.98
N MET A 663 -37.44 23.40 -19.54
CA MET A 663 -38.63 23.32 -20.37
C MET A 663 -39.28 24.69 -20.57
N ILE A 664 -39.39 25.50 -19.51
CA ILE A 664 -39.96 26.85 -19.57
C ILE A 664 -39.17 27.74 -20.52
N ASN A 665 -37.84 27.66 -20.50
CA ASN A 665 -36.99 28.40 -21.44
C ASN A 665 -37.14 27.96 -22.90
N GLN A 666 -37.78 26.82 -23.16
CA GLN A 666 -38.04 26.27 -24.50
C GLN A 666 -39.49 26.48 -24.97
N CYS A 667 -40.37 26.99 -24.12
CA CYS A 667 -41.77 27.25 -24.45
C CYS A 667 -41.91 28.35 -25.51
N LYS A 668 -42.87 28.18 -26.42
CA LYS A 668 -43.15 29.20 -27.45
C LYS A 668 -44.14 30.26 -26.98
N ASN A 669 -44.95 29.95 -25.97
CA ASN A 669 -45.97 30.83 -25.45
C ASN A 669 -46.28 30.56 -23.98
N GLU A 670 -46.93 31.53 -23.33
CA GLU A 670 -47.25 31.46 -21.90
C GLU A 670 -48.27 30.36 -21.56
N LYS A 671 -49.14 29.96 -22.49
CA LYS A 671 -50.11 28.88 -22.26
C LYS A 671 -49.43 27.52 -22.14
N GLU A 672 -48.40 27.27 -22.95
CA GLU A 672 -47.55 26.09 -22.86
C GLU A 672 -46.73 26.11 -21.57
N ALA A 673 -46.12 27.26 -21.24
CA ALA A 673 -45.39 27.46 -20.00
C ALA A 673 -46.27 27.20 -18.76
N ALA A 674 -47.50 27.71 -18.73
CA ALA A 674 -48.43 27.49 -17.63
C ALA A 674 -48.78 26.01 -17.43
N LYS A 675 -48.97 25.24 -18.52
CA LYS A 675 -49.21 23.79 -18.45
C LYS A 675 -48.00 23.03 -17.89
N ILE A 676 -46.80 23.44 -18.29
CA ILE A 676 -45.55 22.88 -17.78
C ILE A 676 -45.44 23.18 -16.28
N ARG A 677 -45.58 24.45 -15.85
CA ARG A 677 -45.53 24.83 -14.43
C ARG A 677 -46.54 24.08 -13.59
N TYR A 678 -47.77 23.94 -14.08
CA TYR A 678 -48.81 23.16 -13.40
C TYR A 678 -48.40 21.69 -13.21
N SER A 679 -47.79 21.07 -14.24
CA SER A 679 -47.36 19.67 -14.16
C SER A 679 -46.18 19.49 -13.20
N PHE A 680 -45.20 20.40 -13.24
CA PHE A 680 -44.04 20.40 -12.36
C PHE A 680 -44.41 20.73 -10.90
N SER A 681 -45.41 21.59 -10.65
CA SER A 681 -45.88 21.86 -9.29
C SER A 681 -46.47 20.60 -8.64
N HIS A 682 -47.24 19.80 -9.38
CA HIS A 682 -47.79 18.54 -8.87
C HIS A 682 -46.71 17.51 -8.58
N ILE A 683 -45.69 17.42 -9.44
CA ILE A 683 -44.51 16.57 -9.17
C ILE A 683 -43.81 17.05 -7.90
N MET A 684 -43.55 18.35 -7.79
CA MET A 684 -42.84 18.97 -6.68
C MET A 684 -43.54 18.75 -5.34
N ASP A 685 -44.86 18.92 -5.31
CA ASP A 685 -45.67 18.74 -4.11
C ASP A 685 -45.70 17.27 -3.68
N PHE A 686 -45.75 16.33 -4.64
CA PHE A 686 -45.66 14.90 -4.33
C PHE A 686 -44.27 14.49 -3.81
N VAL A 687 -43.19 14.97 -4.41
CA VAL A 687 -41.81 14.63 -4.02
C VAL A 687 -41.52 15.01 -2.56
N LYS A 688 -42.15 16.06 -2.03
CA LYS A 688 -42.03 16.50 -0.63
C LYS A 688 -42.71 15.56 0.38
N THR A 689 -43.45 14.54 -0.06
CA THR A 689 -44.20 13.64 0.82
C THR A 689 -43.45 12.34 1.13
N ASP A 690 -43.79 11.70 2.24
CA ASP A 690 -43.32 10.34 2.56
C ASP A 690 -43.81 9.30 1.55
N ASN A 691 -44.96 9.55 0.89
CA ASN A 691 -45.48 8.67 -0.14
C ASN A 691 -44.54 8.56 -1.35
N PHE A 692 -43.84 9.64 -1.72
CA PHE A 692 -42.79 9.58 -2.73
C PHE A 692 -41.65 8.65 -2.31
N LEU A 693 -41.21 8.75 -1.04
CA LEU A 693 -40.13 7.91 -0.49
C LEU A 693 -40.51 6.44 -0.43
N ILE A 694 -41.71 6.13 0.07
CA ILE A 694 -42.25 4.76 0.10
C ILE A 694 -42.34 4.20 -1.33
N LYS A 695 -42.82 5.00 -2.29
CA LYS A 695 -42.90 4.60 -3.69
C LYS A 695 -41.52 4.34 -4.29
N ALA A 696 -40.54 5.19 -4.00
CA ALA A 696 -39.17 5.01 -4.45
C ALA A 696 -38.55 3.73 -3.86
N LEU A 697 -38.78 3.44 -2.57
CA LEU A 697 -38.32 2.20 -1.95
C LEU A 697 -38.95 0.95 -2.58
N GLU A 698 -40.26 0.98 -2.84
CA GLU A 698 -41.00 -0.10 -3.52
C GLU A 698 -40.46 -0.38 -4.93
N ILE A 699 -40.26 0.68 -5.72
CA ILE A 699 -39.81 0.56 -7.12
C ILE A 699 -38.36 0.07 -7.18
N TYR A 700 -37.50 0.57 -6.30
CA TYR A 700 -36.08 0.20 -6.28
C TYR A 700 -35.87 -1.25 -5.88
N TYR A 701 -36.52 -1.69 -4.80
CA TYR A 701 -36.43 -3.05 -4.31
C TYR A 701 -37.72 -3.44 -3.59
N LYS A 702 -38.54 -4.27 -4.25
CA LYS A 702 -39.91 -4.60 -3.79
C LYS A 702 -39.98 -5.15 -2.37
N ASP A 703 -38.94 -5.83 -1.88
CA ASP A 703 -38.96 -6.38 -0.53
C ASP A 703 -38.77 -5.33 0.57
N ASN A 704 -38.37 -4.09 0.24
CA ASN A 704 -38.26 -3.01 1.22
C ASN A 704 -39.60 -2.75 1.91
N ILE A 705 -40.70 -2.73 1.16
CA ILE A 705 -42.04 -2.46 1.71
C ILE A 705 -42.60 -3.62 2.55
N LYS A 706 -41.97 -4.80 2.51
CA LYS A 706 -42.32 -5.93 3.38
C LYS A 706 -41.80 -5.71 4.81
N LYS A 707 -40.86 -4.78 5.02
CA LYS A 707 -40.32 -4.46 6.35
C LYS A 707 -41.24 -3.49 7.09
N PRO A 708 -41.45 -3.67 8.40
CA PRO A 708 -42.25 -2.76 9.20
C PRO A 708 -41.58 -1.38 9.27
N ASN A 709 -42.36 -0.33 9.02
CA ASN A 709 -41.91 1.07 8.99
C ASN A 709 -40.61 1.24 8.16
N PRO A 710 -40.64 0.98 6.84
CA PRO A 710 -39.44 0.96 6.02
C PRO A 710 -38.74 2.32 5.94
N LEU A 711 -39.50 3.42 6.08
CA LEU A 711 -38.95 4.77 6.13
C LEU A 711 -38.26 5.04 7.47
N GLY A 712 -38.88 4.75 8.61
CA GLY A 712 -38.23 4.93 9.92
C GLY A 712 -37.03 4.01 10.16
N ASN A 713 -37.03 2.83 9.52
CA ASN A 713 -35.97 1.83 9.64
C ASN A 713 -35.07 1.76 8.41
N TRP A 714 -35.01 2.81 7.58
CA TRP A 714 -34.32 2.77 6.29
C TRP A 714 -32.84 2.39 6.41
N ILE A 715 -32.19 2.70 7.54
CA ILE A 715 -30.79 2.36 7.84
C ILE A 715 -30.56 0.83 7.83
N THR A 716 -31.60 0.04 8.07
CA THR A 716 -31.55 -1.43 8.05
C THR A 716 -31.82 -2.03 6.66
N LEU A 717 -32.29 -1.23 5.71
CA LEU A 717 -32.60 -1.69 4.36
C LEU A 717 -31.31 -1.82 3.53
N PRO A 718 -31.08 -2.98 2.87
CA PRO A 718 -29.87 -3.21 2.08
C PRO A 718 -29.86 -2.43 0.76
N HIS A 719 -31.03 -2.07 0.22
CA HIS A 719 -31.14 -1.49 -1.11
C HIS A 719 -32.10 -0.30 -1.09
N THR A 720 -31.57 0.92 -0.99
CA THR A 720 -32.33 2.16 -1.18
C THR A 720 -31.75 2.96 -2.35
N PRO A 721 -32.53 3.85 -3.00
CA PRO A 721 -32.02 4.62 -4.14
C PRO A 721 -30.98 5.69 -3.75
N TRP A 722 -30.81 5.98 -2.46
CA TRP A 722 -29.75 6.86 -1.94
C TRP A 722 -28.55 6.09 -1.36
N ARG A 723 -28.75 4.82 -0.99
CA ARG A 723 -27.73 3.97 -0.37
C ARG A 723 -27.97 2.50 -0.72
N THR A 724 -27.05 1.91 -1.47
CA THR A 724 -27.13 0.49 -1.89
C THR A 724 -25.95 -0.29 -1.34
N ILE A 725 -26.24 -1.21 -0.43
CA ILE A 725 -25.26 -2.09 0.20
C ILE A 725 -25.08 -3.32 -0.71
N SER A 726 -24.14 -3.23 -1.65
CA SER A 726 -23.86 -4.26 -2.65
C SER A 726 -22.44 -4.09 -3.18
N GLY A 727 -21.85 -5.19 -3.64
CA GLY A 727 -20.66 -5.16 -4.49
C GLY A 727 -20.98 -4.64 -5.90
N ASN A 728 -20.06 -4.85 -6.84
CA ASN A 728 -20.27 -4.48 -8.24
C ASN A 728 -19.48 -5.39 -9.18
N PHE A 729 -19.62 -5.16 -10.49
CA PHE A 729 -18.92 -5.89 -11.53
C PHE A 729 -17.46 -5.43 -11.63
N ALA A 730 -16.54 -6.34 -11.30
CA ALA A 730 -15.11 -6.13 -11.43
C ALA A 730 -14.69 -5.74 -12.85
N GLN A 731 -15.35 -6.30 -13.86
CA GLN A 731 -15.11 -5.95 -15.26
C GLN A 731 -15.30 -4.44 -15.53
N ARG A 732 -16.31 -3.80 -14.93
CA ARG A 732 -16.58 -2.36 -15.14
C ARG A 732 -15.49 -1.49 -14.53
N VAL A 733 -14.99 -1.87 -13.36
CA VAL A 733 -13.84 -1.20 -12.74
C VAL A 733 -12.64 -1.26 -13.67
N ARG A 734 -12.34 -2.44 -14.21
CA ARG A 734 -11.21 -2.63 -15.13
C ARG A 734 -11.37 -1.81 -16.40
N GLU A 735 -12.52 -1.87 -17.07
CA GLU A 735 -12.80 -1.11 -18.30
C GLU A 735 -12.53 0.39 -18.11
N VAL A 736 -13.04 0.95 -17.01
CA VAL A 736 -12.86 2.37 -16.69
C VAL A 736 -11.43 2.68 -16.28
N TYR A 737 -10.80 1.82 -15.48
CA TYR A 737 -9.44 2.02 -15.03
C TYR A 737 -8.44 2.01 -16.19
N MET A 738 -8.62 1.08 -17.13
CA MET A 738 -7.78 0.93 -18.33
C MET A 738 -8.14 1.90 -19.46
N GLU A 739 -9.22 2.66 -19.31
CA GLU A 739 -9.76 3.54 -20.36
C GLU A 739 -10.07 2.78 -21.67
N ASP A 740 -10.41 1.50 -21.53
CA ASP A 740 -10.73 0.60 -22.65
C ASP A 740 -12.05 -0.12 -22.40
N LEU A 741 -13.05 0.27 -23.18
CA LEU A 741 -14.41 -0.30 -23.13
C LEU A 741 -14.59 -1.49 -24.07
N SER A 742 -13.53 -1.89 -24.79
CA SER A 742 -13.61 -3.01 -25.72
C SER A 742 -13.95 -4.29 -24.95
N PRO A 743 -14.90 -5.11 -25.43
CA PRO A 743 -15.13 -6.41 -24.81
C PRO A 743 -13.88 -7.27 -25.00
N TYR A 744 -13.47 -7.96 -23.93
CA TYR A 744 -12.33 -8.85 -23.99
C TYR A 744 -12.80 -10.29 -24.12
N ALA A 745 -12.00 -11.10 -24.81
CA ALA A 745 -12.21 -12.53 -24.81
C ALA A 745 -12.01 -13.04 -23.38
N THR A 746 -13.09 -13.56 -22.79
CA THR A 746 -13.06 -14.27 -21.52
C THR A 746 -13.42 -15.72 -21.75
N HIS A 747 -12.84 -16.60 -20.92
CA HIS A 747 -13.21 -18.00 -20.89
C HIS A 747 -14.23 -18.19 -19.78
N LYS A 748 -15.46 -18.57 -20.16
CA LYS A 748 -16.58 -18.81 -19.24
C LYS A 748 -16.83 -20.30 -19.08
N PHE A 749 -16.98 -20.76 -17.84
CA PHE A 749 -17.29 -22.16 -17.54
C PHE A 749 -18.02 -22.30 -16.20
N VAL A 750 -18.68 -23.43 -15.99
CA VAL A 750 -19.41 -23.76 -14.75
C VAL A 750 -18.89 -25.09 -14.21
N PRO A 751 -17.97 -25.07 -13.21
CA PRO A 751 -17.46 -26.30 -12.62
C PRO A 751 -18.54 -26.93 -11.72
N ASN A 752 -18.79 -28.22 -11.85
CA ASN A 752 -19.77 -28.95 -11.03
C ASN A 752 -19.14 -29.79 -9.90
N THR A 753 -17.83 -29.98 -9.94
CA THR A 753 -17.05 -30.71 -8.94
C THR A 753 -15.65 -30.07 -8.80
N ALA A 754 -15.00 -30.25 -7.65
CA ALA A 754 -13.61 -29.82 -7.46
C ALA A 754 -12.65 -30.42 -8.51
N MET A 755 -12.89 -31.68 -8.92
CA MET A 755 -12.11 -32.35 -9.97
C MET A 755 -12.30 -31.69 -11.34
N HIS A 756 -13.54 -31.36 -11.70
CA HIS A 756 -13.82 -30.65 -12.96
C HIS A 756 -13.16 -29.27 -12.96
N LEU A 757 -13.22 -28.54 -11.84
CA LEU A 757 -12.53 -27.24 -11.71
C LEU A 757 -11.01 -27.40 -11.88
N LEU A 758 -10.39 -28.33 -11.16
CA LEU A 758 -8.94 -28.58 -11.25
C LEU A 758 -8.54 -28.89 -12.70
N LYS A 759 -9.23 -29.82 -13.38
CA LYS A 759 -8.96 -30.16 -14.79
C LYS A 759 -9.15 -28.96 -15.74
N THR A 760 -10.13 -28.11 -15.46
CA THR A 760 -10.35 -26.90 -16.26
C THR A 760 -9.20 -25.92 -16.09
N LEU A 761 -8.75 -25.69 -14.86
CA LEU A 761 -7.62 -24.81 -14.57
C LEU A 761 -6.30 -25.36 -15.15
N THR A 762 -6.05 -26.66 -15.09
CA THR A 762 -4.87 -27.27 -15.73
C THR A 762 -4.92 -27.13 -17.25
N SER A 763 -6.09 -27.30 -17.87
CA SER A 763 -6.28 -27.06 -19.30
C SER A 763 -6.00 -25.60 -19.67
N LEU A 764 -6.48 -24.64 -18.88
CA LEU A 764 -6.17 -23.22 -19.06
C LEU A 764 -4.67 -22.93 -19.00
N ILE A 765 -3.96 -23.51 -18.02
CA ILE A 765 -2.50 -23.40 -17.89
C ILE A 765 -1.80 -23.93 -19.15
N ASN A 766 -2.23 -25.07 -19.67
CA ASN A 766 -1.61 -25.68 -20.84
C ASN A 766 -1.84 -24.89 -22.14
N ASN A 767 -2.96 -24.19 -22.24
CA ASN A 767 -3.32 -23.37 -23.40
C ASN A 767 -2.60 -22.01 -23.43
N HIS A 768 -1.93 -21.61 -22.34
CA HIS A 768 -1.08 -20.41 -22.35
C HIS A 768 0.14 -20.59 -23.25
N SER A 769 0.61 -19.47 -23.80
CA SER A 769 1.85 -19.43 -24.58
C SER A 769 3.08 -19.78 -23.72
N ASP A 770 4.15 -20.27 -24.34
CA ASP A 770 5.40 -20.59 -23.63
C ASP A 770 5.99 -19.37 -22.91
N GLU A 771 5.81 -18.18 -23.47
CA GLU A 771 6.19 -16.91 -22.86
C GLU A 771 5.42 -16.66 -21.55
N GLU A 772 4.10 -16.91 -21.54
CA GLU A 772 3.28 -16.77 -20.34
C GLU A 772 3.59 -17.84 -19.30
N LYS A 773 3.77 -19.10 -19.70
CA LYS A 773 4.21 -20.18 -18.81
C LYS A 773 5.55 -19.84 -18.18
N HIS A 774 6.50 -19.33 -18.97
CA HIS A 774 7.80 -18.89 -18.48
C HIS A 774 7.71 -17.71 -17.51
N ARG A 775 6.79 -16.77 -17.77
CA ARG A 775 6.49 -15.69 -16.83
C ARG A 775 5.95 -16.23 -15.51
N PHE A 776 5.01 -17.17 -15.53
CA PHE A 776 4.48 -17.79 -14.32
C PHE A 776 5.59 -18.50 -13.51
N ARG A 777 6.49 -19.25 -14.18
CA ARG A 777 7.64 -19.89 -13.51
C ARG A 777 8.59 -18.89 -12.85
N ARG A 778 8.85 -17.75 -13.51
CA ARG A 778 9.78 -16.72 -13.00
C ARG A 778 9.18 -15.83 -11.94
N ASN A 779 7.86 -15.68 -11.94
CA ASN A 779 7.15 -14.80 -11.01
C ASN A 779 6.00 -15.57 -10.33
N PRO A 780 6.24 -16.14 -9.13
CA PRO A 780 5.21 -16.86 -8.40
C PRO A 780 4.02 -15.98 -7.96
N HIS A 781 4.17 -14.66 -8.08
CA HIS A 781 3.13 -13.68 -7.75
C HIS A 781 2.40 -13.16 -8.99
N SER A 782 2.64 -13.73 -10.17
CA SER A 782 1.83 -13.44 -11.34
C SER A 782 0.38 -13.85 -11.08
N ARG A 783 -0.54 -12.91 -11.24
CA ARG A 783 -1.96 -13.05 -10.90
C ARG A 783 -2.83 -13.00 -12.15
N VAL A 784 -3.77 -13.92 -12.35
CA VAL A 784 -4.75 -13.84 -13.45
C VAL A 784 -6.13 -13.50 -12.88
N PRO A 785 -6.81 -12.42 -13.31
CA PRO A 785 -8.09 -12.04 -12.73
C PRO A 785 -9.18 -13.07 -13.02
N VAL A 786 -10.03 -13.30 -12.02
CA VAL A 786 -11.18 -14.21 -12.08
C VAL A 786 -12.38 -13.58 -11.42
N TYR A 787 -13.52 -13.73 -12.07
CA TYR A 787 -14.81 -13.30 -11.55
C TYR A 787 -15.74 -14.50 -11.40
N THR A 788 -16.36 -14.62 -10.23
CA THR A 788 -17.51 -15.50 -9.99
C THR A 788 -18.74 -14.64 -9.72
N THR A 789 -19.90 -15.27 -9.51
CA THR A 789 -21.12 -14.52 -9.21
C THR A 789 -21.09 -13.81 -7.86
N VAL A 790 -20.23 -14.27 -6.94
CA VAL A 790 -20.16 -13.78 -5.55
C VAL A 790 -18.83 -13.12 -5.18
N HIS A 791 -17.74 -13.39 -5.92
CA HIS A 791 -16.41 -12.91 -5.56
C HIS A 791 -15.55 -12.57 -6.78
N ALA A 792 -14.59 -11.66 -6.60
CA ALA A 792 -13.57 -11.33 -7.59
C ALA A 792 -12.19 -11.50 -6.96
N PHE A 793 -11.35 -12.32 -7.57
CA PHE A 793 -10.07 -12.73 -7.01
C PHE A 793 -9.06 -13.06 -8.12
N SER A 794 -7.89 -13.61 -7.78
CA SER A 794 -6.83 -13.86 -8.76
C SER A 794 -6.28 -15.29 -8.72
N LEU A 795 -6.15 -15.95 -9.88
CA LEU A 795 -5.42 -17.21 -9.99
C LEU A 795 -3.92 -17.00 -9.83
N THR A 796 -3.25 -18.04 -9.33
CA THR A 796 -1.84 -18.03 -8.93
C THR A 796 -1.04 -19.08 -9.68
N PHE A 797 -1.08 -19.05 -11.01
CA PHE A 797 -0.42 -20.06 -11.84
C PHE A 797 1.10 -20.16 -11.66
N GLY A 798 1.75 -19.14 -11.07
CA GLY A 798 3.16 -19.21 -10.70
C GLY A 798 3.44 -19.86 -9.34
N HIS A 799 2.41 -20.27 -8.59
CA HIS A 799 2.61 -20.85 -7.27
C HIS A 799 3.43 -22.16 -7.35
N PRO A 800 4.38 -22.41 -6.42
CA PRO A 800 5.25 -23.58 -6.47
C PRO A 800 4.53 -24.93 -6.61
N SER A 801 3.32 -25.07 -6.05
CA SER A 801 2.51 -26.29 -6.16
C SER A 801 2.04 -26.59 -7.60
N ILE A 802 2.03 -25.60 -8.49
CA ILE A 802 1.61 -25.74 -9.90
C ILE A 802 2.81 -25.89 -10.84
N ASN A 803 4.03 -25.57 -10.42
CA ASN A 803 5.20 -25.48 -11.32
C ASN A 803 5.43 -26.70 -12.23
N LYS A 804 5.20 -27.92 -11.74
CA LYS A 804 5.34 -29.14 -12.56
C LYS A 804 4.33 -29.21 -13.71
N LEU A 805 3.13 -28.65 -13.56
CA LEU A 805 2.13 -28.56 -14.63
C LEU A 805 2.54 -27.59 -15.73
N LEU A 806 3.45 -26.66 -15.43
CA LEU A 806 3.98 -25.75 -16.45
C LEU A 806 4.96 -26.49 -17.36
N ASP A 807 5.55 -27.62 -16.98
CA ASP A 807 6.57 -28.32 -17.76
C ASP A 807 5.97 -28.99 -19.01
N ASP A 808 6.68 -28.89 -20.14
CA ASP A 808 6.23 -29.45 -21.41
C ASP A 808 6.11 -30.98 -21.32
N GLY A 809 4.97 -31.52 -21.78
CA GLY A 809 4.71 -32.96 -21.80
C GLY A 809 4.22 -33.54 -20.47
N CYS A 810 3.90 -32.73 -19.47
CA CYS A 810 3.23 -33.20 -18.26
C CYS A 810 1.83 -33.76 -18.58
N ASP A 811 1.61 -35.06 -18.33
CA ASP A 811 0.28 -35.66 -18.41
C ASP A 811 -0.57 -35.22 -17.22
N GLN A 812 -1.60 -34.41 -17.47
CA GLN A 812 -2.40 -33.76 -16.42
C GLN A 812 -3.08 -34.79 -15.52
N ASP A 813 -3.66 -35.84 -16.09
CA ASP A 813 -4.41 -36.84 -15.33
C ASP A 813 -3.46 -37.66 -14.43
N SER A 814 -2.30 -38.09 -14.94
CA SER A 814 -1.28 -38.75 -14.14
C SER A 814 -0.73 -37.83 -13.05
N TRP A 815 -0.54 -36.54 -13.33
CA TRP A 815 -0.09 -35.58 -12.32
C TRP A 815 -1.13 -35.42 -11.21
N ILE A 816 -2.40 -35.20 -11.54
CA ILE A 816 -3.49 -35.07 -10.56
C ILE A 816 -3.58 -36.33 -9.70
N GLN A 817 -3.54 -37.51 -10.32
CA GLN A 817 -3.61 -38.77 -9.59
C GLN A 817 -2.43 -38.96 -8.63
N ASN A 818 -1.20 -38.79 -9.12
CA ASN A 818 0.01 -39.12 -8.38
C ASN A 818 0.41 -38.05 -7.35
N GLN A 819 0.08 -36.78 -7.59
CA GLN A 819 0.50 -35.69 -6.70
C GLN A 819 -0.59 -35.28 -5.71
N VAL A 820 -1.87 -35.49 -6.04
CA VAL A 820 -3.00 -34.99 -5.24
C VAL A 820 -3.85 -36.14 -4.71
N ILE A 821 -4.37 -36.99 -5.60
CA ILE A 821 -5.40 -37.97 -5.23
C ILE A 821 -4.84 -39.13 -4.39
N ILE A 822 -3.81 -39.82 -4.87
CA ILE A 822 -3.25 -40.99 -4.17
C ILE A 822 -2.71 -40.58 -2.78
N PRO A 823 -1.82 -39.58 -2.65
CA PRO A 823 -1.29 -39.20 -1.34
C PRO A 823 -2.39 -38.74 -0.37
N GLY A 824 -3.39 -38.01 -0.86
CA GLY A 824 -4.49 -37.55 -0.02
C GLY A 824 -5.46 -38.67 0.40
N GLN A 825 -5.66 -39.68 -0.45
CA GLN A 825 -6.42 -40.87 -0.10
C GLN A 825 -5.70 -41.75 0.94
N GLU A 826 -4.37 -41.83 0.89
CA GLU A 826 -3.58 -42.50 1.94
C GLU A 826 -3.84 -41.88 3.30
N ILE A 827 -3.92 -40.55 3.38
CA ILE A 827 -4.26 -39.83 4.61
C ILE A 827 -5.69 -40.15 5.06
N ALA A 828 -6.67 -40.08 4.16
CA ALA A 828 -8.06 -40.40 4.49
C ALA A 828 -8.27 -41.87 4.93
N ASN A 829 -7.42 -42.78 4.42
CA ASN A 829 -7.42 -44.20 4.75
C ASN A 829 -6.51 -44.56 5.94
N SER A 830 -5.72 -43.61 6.45
CA SER A 830 -4.89 -43.80 7.64
C SER A 830 -5.77 -44.09 8.85
N LEU A 831 -5.26 -44.92 9.75
CA LEU A 831 -5.96 -45.26 11.00
C LEU A 831 -6.12 -44.00 11.85
N ILE A 832 -7.31 -43.80 12.40
CA ILE A 832 -7.54 -42.74 13.37
C ILE A 832 -6.93 -43.15 14.71
N ASP A 833 -6.14 -42.26 15.32
CA ASP A 833 -5.66 -42.49 16.68
C ASP A 833 -6.74 -42.19 17.74
N ASP A 834 -6.56 -42.75 18.94
CA ASP A 834 -7.52 -42.62 20.02
C ASP A 834 -7.70 -41.16 20.48
N ASN A 835 -6.67 -40.32 20.39
CA ASN A 835 -6.75 -38.93 20.81
C ASN A 835 -7.67 -38.13 19.88
N LEU A 836 -7.45 -38.20 18.56
CA LEU A 836 -8.30 -37.55 17.57
C LEU A 836 -9.74 -38.10 17.63
N LYS A 837 -9.89 -39.43 17.77
CA LYS A 837 -11.19 -40.09 17.94
C LYS A 837 -11.97 -39.50 19.13
N ASN A 838 -11.35 -39.41 20.29
CA ASN A 838 -11.97 -38.88 21.51
C ASN A 838 -12.31 -37.39 21.37
N ASN A 839 -11.40 -36.60 20.80
CA ASN A 839 -11.63 -35.17 20.56
C ASN A 839 -12.82 -34.92 19.63
N LEU A 840 -12.97 -35.70 18.55
CA LEU A 840 -14.11 -35.60 17.64
C LEU A 840 -15.44 -35.96 18.30
N ILE A 841 -15.47 -37.02 19.12
CA ILE A 841 -16.67 -37.42 19.86
C ILE A 841 -17.05 -36.31 20.86
N GLN A 842 -16.07 -35.79 21.60
CA GLN A 842 -16.28 -34.72 22.56
C GLN A 842 -16.83 -33.46 21.88
N PHE A 843 -16.18 -33.01 20.81
CA PHE A 843 -16.63 -31.86 20.01
C PHE A 843 -18.06 -32.07 19.50
N ALA A 844 -18.36 -33.26 18.97
CA ALA A 844 -19.70 -33.58 18.49
C ALA A 844 -20.76 -33.56 19.61
N ALA A 845 -20.41 -34.07 20.81
CA ALA A 845 -21.27 -34.03 21.98
C ALA A 845 -21.51 -32.59 22.47
N GLU A 846 -20.52 -31.71 22.33
CA GLU A 846 -20.60 -30.33 22.82
C GLU A 846 -21.33 -29.40 21.85
N GLN A 847 -21.02 -29.50 20.56
CA GLN A 847 -21.39 -28.50 19.55
C GLN A 847 -22.43 -28.97 18.54
N LEU A 848 -22.53 -30.28 18.28
CA LEU A 848 -23.25 -30.80 17.10
C LEU A 848 -24.57 -31.51 17.41
N ILE A 849 -24.80 -31.86 18.67
CA ILE A 849 -25.96 -32.61 19.13
C ILE A 849 -26.68 -31.90 20.29
N SER A 850 -28.01 -32.09 20.38
CA SER A 850 -28.78 -31.54 21.49
C SER A 850 -28.33 -32.10 22.86
N PRO A 851 -28.43 -31.32 23.96
CA PRO A 851 -28.04 -31.76 25.30
C PRO A 851 -28.67 -33.09 25.75
N ALA A 852 -29.88 -33.38 25.29
CA ALA A 852 -30.61 -34.60 25.63
C ALA A 852 -29.95 -35.89 25.10
N HIS A 853 -29.18 -35.79 24.01
CA HIS A 853 -28.58 -36.95 23.34
C HIS A 853 -27.07 -37.08 23.56
N LYS A 854 -26.46 -36.23 24.39
CA LYS A 854 -25.00 -36.28 24.66
C LYS A 854 -24.58 -37.63 25.23
N GLN A 855 -25.31 -38.13 26.22
CA GLN A 855 -25.01 -39.43 26.85
C GLN A 855 -25.19 -40.58 25.86
N ASP A 856 -26.24 -40.52 25.02
CA ASP A 856 -26.48 -41.52 23.99
C ASP A 856 -25.35 -41.54 22.96
N LEU A 857 -24.80 -40.38 22.58
CA LEU A 857 -23.67 -40.30 21.66
C LEU A 857 -22.45 -41.04 22.22
N PHE A 858 -22.08 -40.84 23.49
CA PHE A 858 -20.97 -41.55 24.13
C PHE A 858 -21.21 -43.07 24.22
N ILE A 859 -22.43 -43.49 24.56
CA ILE A 859 -22.78 -44.91 24.63
C ILE A 859 -22.66 -45.54 23.24
N HIS A 860 -23.16 -44.87 22.21
CA HIS A 860 -23.11 -45.38 20.85
C HIS A 860 -21.69 -45.32 20.28
N SER A 861 -20.86 -44.33 20.62
CA SER A 861 -19.51 -44.17 20.07
C SER A 861 -18.58 -45.33 20.47
N ASN A 862 -18.85 -45.96 21.61
CA ASN A 862 -18.15 -47.19 22.04
C ASN A 862 -18.39 -48.39 21.10
N LYS A 863 -19.42 -48.33 20.24
CA LYS A 863 -19.71 -49.35 19.23
C LYS A 863 -18.90 -49.15 17.94
N ILE A 864 -18.23 -48.01 17.76
CA ILE A 864 -17.38 -47.76 16.60
C ILE A 864 -16.10 -48.60 16.74
N PRO A 865 -15.69 -49.38 15.71
CA PRO A 865 -14.48 -50.19 15.76
C PRO A 865 -13.25 -49.41 16.25
N GLY A 866 -12.39 -50.08 17.03
CA GLY A 866 -11.13 -49.49 17.51
C GLY A 866 -10.16 -49.19 16.36
N THR A 867 -10.02 -50.12 15.42
CA THR A 867 -9.18 -49.97 14.24
C THR A 867 -10.02 -49.56 13.03
N ILE A 868 -10.06 -48.26 12.75
CA ILE A 868 -10.88 -47.69 11.67
C ILE A 868 -10.13 -46.53 11.02
N SER A 869 -10.33 -46.32 9.71
CA SER A 869 -9.74 -45.17 9.03
C SER A 869 -10.42 -43.86 9.42
N ILE A 870 -9.71 -42.73 9.28
CA ILE A 870 -10.25 -41.38 9.53
C ILE A 870 -11.57 -41.16 8.79
N ARG A 871 -11.61 -41.46 7.48
CA ARG A 871 -12.81 -41.33 6.65
C ARG A 871 -13.98 -42.18 7.16
N SER A 872 -13.69 -43.43 7.52
CA SER A 872 -14.73 -44.36 7.98
C SER A 872 -15.27 -43.95 9.34
N PHE A 873 -14.39 -43.47 10.24
CA PHE A 873 -14.77 -42.94 11.54
C PHE A 873 -15.70 -41.73 11.41
N ARG A 874 -15.31 -40.72 10.61
CA ARG A 874 -16.12 -39.53 10.33
C ARG A 874 -17.50 -39.91 9.79
N LYS A 875 -17.57 -40.87 8.87
CA LYS A 875 -18.84 -41.39 8.32
C LYS A 875 -19.72 -42.01 9.41
N CYS A 876 -19.17 -42.88 10.26
CA CYS A 876 -19.92 -43.49 11.37
C CYS A 876 -20.45 -42.43 12.33
N LEU A 877 -19.60 -41.46 12.71
CA LEU A 877 -19.97 -40.40 13.66
C LEU A 877 -21.14 -39.56 13.13
N LEU A 878 -21.12 -39.13 11.87
CA LEU A 878 -22.23 -38.37 11.30
C LEU A 878 -23.52 -39.17 11.17
N GLN A 879 -23.44 -40.45 10.79
CA GLN A 879 -24.60 -41.32 10.76
C GLN A 879 -25.25 -41.43 12.15
N MET A 880 -24.43 -41.53 13.21
CA MET A 880 -24.92 -41.56 14.58
C MET A 880 -25.56 -40.26 14.99
N LEU A 881 -24.95 -39.11 14.65
CA LEU A 881 -25.54 -37.80 14.93
C LEU A 881 -26.90 -37.64 14.22
N THR A 882 -27.04 -38.09 12.98
CA THR A 882 -28.31 -38.10 12.24
C THR A 882 -29.36 -39.03 12.89
N ILE A 883 -28.94 -40.20 13.38
CA ILE A 883 -29.86 -41.15 14.04
C ILE A 883 -30.36 -40.60 15.38
N LEU A 884 -29.46 -40.05 16.19
CA LEU A 884 -29.76 -39.59 17.55
C LEU A 884 -30.49 -38.24 17.55
N ASP A 885 -30.14 -37.33 16.65
CA ASP A 885 -30.66 -35.97 16.59
C ASP A 885 -31.02 -35.62 15.15
N LYS A 886 -32.21 -36.11 14.74
CA LYS A 886 -32.78 -35.90 13.41
C LYS A 886 -33.05 -34.42 13.18
N LYS A 887 -32.32 -33.82 12.26
CA LYS A 887 -32.53 -32.44 11.81
C LYS A 887 -32.85 -32.41 10.31
N GLY A 888 -33.26 -31.25 9.81
CA GLY A 888 -33.42 -31.05 8.36
C GLY A 888 -32.08 -31.08 7.63
N GLN A 889 -32.12 -31.29 6.31
CA GLN A 889 -30.94 -31.44 5.44
C GLN A 889 -29.90 -30.31 5.61
N GLU A 890 -30.34 -29.05 5.67
CA GLU A 890 -29.43 -27.89 5.85
C GLU A 890 -28.63 -27.99 7.15
N ALA A 891 -29.29 -28.39 8.24
CA ALA A 891 -28.65 -28.56 9.53
C ALA A 891 -27.70 -29.78 9.56
N GLU A 892 -27.96 -30.81 8.75
CA GLU A 892 -27.04 -31.94 8.59
C GLU A 892 -25.79 -31.56 7.79
N GLN A 893 -25.94 -30.73 6.75
CA GLN A 893 -24.80 -30.18 5.98
C GLN A 893 -23.93 -29.28 6.86
N GLU A 894 -24.54 -28.39 7.65
CA GLU A 894 -23.81 -27.53 8.59
C GLU A 894 -23.09 -28.37 9.66
N ARG A 895 -23.76 -29.39 10.21
CA ARG A 895 -23.15 -30.32 11.16
C ARG A 895 -21.94 -31.04 10.56
N ALA A 896 -22.05 -31.49 9.31
CA ALA A 896 -20.96 -32.14 8.59
C ALA A 896 -19.77 -31.18 8.38
N HIS A 897 -20.05 -29.95 7.94
CA HIS A 897 -19.04 -28.91 7.74
C HIS A 897 -18.29 -28.57 9.03
N LEU A 898 -19.00 -28.33 10.14
CA LEU A 898 -18.37 -28.03 11.44
C LEU A 898 -17.50 -29.20 11.94
N LEU A 899 -17.95 -30.44 11.78
CA LEU A 899 -17.15 -31.62 12.11
C LEU A 899 -15.89 -31.73 11.24
N ASP A 900 -16.03 -31.42 9.95
CA ASP A 900 -14.94 -31.48 8.98
C ASP A 900 -13.88 -30.40 9.25
N CYS A 901 -14.28 -29.17 9.61
CA CYS A 901 -13.37 -28.13 10.07
C CYS A 901 -12.57 -28.60 11.29
N PHE A 902 -13.26 -29.10 12.32
CA PHE A 902 -12.60 -29.61 13.52
C PHE A 902 -11.64 -30.77 13.22
N LEU A 903 -12.05 -31.71 12.36
CA LEU A 903 -11.20 -32.83 11.92
C LEU A 903 -9.92 -32.34 11.24
N CYS A 904 -10.03 -31.39 10.30
CA CYS A 904 -8.88 -30.89 9.54
C CYS A 904 -7.89 -30.14 10.44
N GLU A 905 -8.38 -29.35 11.40
CA GLU A 905 -7.55 -28.61 12.34
C GLU A 905 -6.77 -29.53 13.30
N ASN A 906 -7.41 -30.63 13.73
CA ASN A 906 -6.92 -31.56 14.74
C ASN A 906 -6.28 -32.85 14.16
N LEU A 907 -6.00 -32.88 12.86
CA LEU A 907 -5.22 -33.98 12.28
C LEU A 907 -3.88 -34.17 13.02
N PRO A 908 -3.39 -35.42 13.16
CA PRO A 908 -2.04 -35.67 13.67
C PRO A 908 -1.00 -34.91 12.85
N GLU A 909 -0.04 -34.27 13.52
CA GLU A 909 0.90 -33.33 12.91
C GLU A 909 1.65 -33.91 11.68
N GLU A 910 1.98 -35.20 11.71
CA GLU A 910 2.62 -35.90 10.58
C GLU A 910 1.70 -35.98 9.36
N LEU A 911 0.45 -36.39 9.57
CA LEU A 911 -0.57 -36.46 8.52
C LEU A 911 -0.94 -35.08 8.02
N LYS A 912 -1.02 -34.08 8.91
CA LYS A 912 -1.29 -32.69 8.57
C LYS A 912 -0.21 -32.12 7.64
N LYS A 913 1.08 -32.31 7.97
CA LYS A 913 2.19 -31.89 7.10
C LYS A 913 2.19 -32.63 5.77
N GLN A 914 1.85 -33.91 5.75
CA GLN A 914 1.72 -34.67 4.50
C GLN A 914 0.59 -34.08 3.65
N TRP A 915 -0.54 -33.77 4.27
CA TRP A 915 -1.72 -33.19 3.61
C TRP A 915 -1.44 -31.82 3.01
N GLU A 916 -0.85 -30.92 3.79
CA GLU A 916 -0.45 -29.57 3.38
C GLU A 916 0.51 -29.60 2.18
N ARG A 917 1.44 -30.57 2.13
CA ARG A 917 2.35 -30.76 0.99
C ARG A 917 1.66 -31.21 -0.30
N THR A 918 0.49 -31.83 -0.19
CA THR A 918 -0.28 -32.32 -1.35
C THR A 918 -1.27 -31.28 -1.86
N ALA A 919 -1.43 -30.17 -1.15
CA ALA A 919 -2.35 -29.11 -1.52
C ALA A 919 -1.87 -28.36 -2.77
N VAL A 920 -2.79 -28.13 -3.70
CA VAL A 920 -2.54 -27.38 -4.93
C VAL A 920 -3.18 -26.00 -4.81
N HIS A 921 -2.40 -25.00 -4.42
CA HIS A 921 -2.87 -23.62 -4.38
C HIS A 921 -3.10 -23.12 -5.81
N PHE A 922 -4.25 -22.50 -6.05
CA PHE A 922 -4.62 -22.04 -7.38
C PHE A 922 -5.13 -20.60 -7.41
N ALA A 923 -5.48 -20.00 -6.27
CA ALA A 923 -5.97 -18.63 -6.21
C ALA A 923 -5.62 -17.89 -4.91
N ASP A 924 -5.46 -16.57 -4.99
CA ASP A 924 -5.40 -15.62 -3.87
C ASP A 924 -6.76 -14.97 -3.73
N THR A 925 -7.36 -15.08 -2.54
CA THR A 925 -8.73 -14.64 -2.26
C THR A 925 -8.85 -13.13 -2.08
N ASN A 926 -7.71 -12.43 -2.06
CA ASN A 926 -7.48 -11.05 -1.61
C ASN A 926 -7.62 -10.83 -0.10
N TRP A 927 -8.12 -11.79 0.66
CA TRP A 927 -8.27 -11.70 2.11
C TRP A 927 -6.97 -12.10 2.83
N HIS A 928 -6.94 -11.78 4.11
CA HIS A 928 -5.87 -12.18 5.00
C HIS A 928 -6.44 -12.59 6.36
N GLU A 929 -5.71 -13.45 7.04
CA GLU A 929 -5.92 -13.75 8.44
C GLU A 929 -4.60 -13.54 9.17
N ASP A 930 -4.61 -12.65 10.16
CA ASP A 930 -3.40 -12.10 10.75
C ASP A 930 -2.43 -11.58 9.66
N ILE A 931 -1.25 -12.20 9.57
CA ILE A 931 -0.18 -11.84 8.61
C ILE A 931 -0.13 -12.73 7.38
N TYR A 932 -1.05 -13.70 7.28
CA TYR A 932 -1.07 -14.68 6.22
C TYR A 932 -2.11 -14.33 5.19
N ASP A 933 -1.73 -14.48 3.93
CA ASP A 933 -2.66 -14.28 2.84
C ASP A 933 -3.49 -15.54 2.70
N LEU A 934 -4.78 -15.38 2.42
CA LEU A 934 -5.67 -16.51 2.24
C LEU A 934 -5.65 -16.93 0.77
N HIS A 935 -5.36 -18.21 0.54
CA HIS A 935 -5.37 -18.84 -0.78
C HIS A 935 -6.49 -19.89 -0.85
N TYR A 936 -7.04 -20.10 -2.04
CA TYR A 936 -7.78 -21.32 -2.33
C TYR A 936 -6.84 -22.41 -2.84
N CYS A 937 -7.03 -23.63 -2.37
CA CYS A 937 -6.28 -24.80 -2.79
C CYS A 937 -7.17 -26.03 -2.99
N PHE A 938 -6.69 -26.98 -3.80
CA PHE A 938 -7.29 -28.31 -3.91
C PHE A 938 -6.54 -29.29 -3.02
N ALA A 939 -7.27 -30.14 -2.31
CA ALA A 939 -6.70 -31.29 -1.63
C ALA A 939 -7.75 -32.38 -1.44
N VAL A 940 -7.31 -33.61 -1.16
CA VAL A 940 -8.26 -34.67 -0.77
C VAL A 940 -8.69 -34.44 0.67
N HIS A 941 -9.99 -34.38 0.90
CA HIS A 941 -10.55 -34.15 2.21
C HIS A 941 -10.33 -35.40 3.11
N PRO A 942 -9.66 -35.27 4.28
CA PRO A 942 -9.34 -36.42 5.14
C PRO A 942 -10.57 -37.22 5.58
N GLY A 943 -11.66 -36.51 5.93
CA GLY A 943 -12.92 -37.14 6.33
C GLY A 943 -13.75 -37.79 5.22
N THR A 944 -13.56 -37.43 3.94
CA THR A 944 -14.41 -37.95 2.84
C THR A 944 -13.64 -38.74 1.79
N GLY A 945 -12.31 -38.65 1.76
CA GLY A 945 -11.44 -39.28 0.76
C GLY A 945 -11.66 -38.76 -0.67
N SER A 946 -12.34 -37.63 -0.82
CA SER A 946 -12.67 -37.01 -2.12
C SER A 946 -11.93 -35.69 -2.29
N LEU A 947 -11.58 -35.34 -3.52
CA LEU A 947 -10.99 -34.04 -3.83
C LEU A 947 -12.00 -32.93 -3.49
N SER A 948 -11.54 -31.90 -2.79
CA SER A 948 -12.35 -30.77 -2.35
C SER A 948 -11.55 -29.46 -2.43
N ILE A 949 -12.24 -28.33 -2.28
CA ILE A 949 -11.65 -27.00 -2.21
C ILE A 949 -11.47 -26.59 -0.76
N PHE A 950 -10.29 -26.05 -0.45
CA PHE A 950 -9.93 -25.54 0.87
C PHE A 950 -9.50 -24.09 0.77
N GLN A 951 -9.67 -23.37 1.87
CA GLN A 951 -8.95 -22.14 2.15
C GLN A 951 -7.73 -22.49 2.98
N ALA A 952 -6.58 -21.90 2.66
CA ALA A 952 -5.34 -22.13 3.36
C ALA A 952 -4.55 -20.83 3.47
N PHE A 953 -3.65 -20.75 4.43
CA PHE A 953 -2.61 -19.73 4.41
C PHE A 953 -1.72 -19.94 3.17
N ASP A 954 -1.22 -18.87 2.60
CA ASP A 954 -0.33 -18.87 1.46
C ASP A 954 0.95 -19.69 1.65
N ILE A 955 1.38 -19.88 2.90
CA ILE A 955 2.48 -20.76 3.29
C ILE A 955 2.12 -22.26 3.26
N GLY A 956 0.89 -22.60 2.91
CA GLY A 956 0.39 -23.98 2.79
C GLY A 956 -0.21 -24.57 4.06
N SER A 957 -0.29 -23.81 5.15
CA SER A 957 -0.84 -24.28 6.42
C SER A 957 -2.29 -23.88 6.64
N HIS A 958 -2.89 -24.37 7.74
CA HIS A 958 -4.22 -23.95 8.21
C HIS A 958 -5.31 -24.14 7.15
N MET A 959 -5.43 -25.38 6.67
CA MET A 959 -6.40 -25.75 5.65
C MET A 959 -7.79 -25.94 6.25
N ILE A 960 -8.73 -25.08 5.86
CA ILE A 960 -10.14 -25.10 6.27
C ILE A 960 -11.00 -25.46 5.06
N PRO A 961 -11.89 -26.46 5.15
CA PRO A 961 -12.81 -26.77 4.06
C PRO A 961 -13.77 -25.59 3.84
N ILE A 962 -14.03 -25.21 2.60
CA ILE A 962 -15.02 -24.15 2.29
C ILE A 962 -16.36 -24.76 1.87
N LYS A 963 -17.43 -23.95 1.89
CA LYS A 963 -18.73 -24.36 1.33
C LYS A 963 -18.64 -24.35 -0.20
N GLU A 964 -18.41 -25.52 -0.79
CA GLU A 964 -18.14 -25.62 -2.24
C GLU A 964 -19.26 -25.08 -3.13
N GLU A 965 -20.50 -25.01 -2.65
CA GLU A 965 -21.65 -24.40 -3.33
C GLU A 965 -21.42 -22.92 -3.71
N GLU A 966 -20.47 -22.25 -3.04
CA GLU A 966 -20.07 -20.87 -3.34
C GLU A 966 -19.17 -20.75 -4.58
N PHE A 967 -18.62 -21.86 -5.06
CA PHE A 967 -17.68 -21.90 -6.18
C PHE A 967 -18.13 -22.83 -7.30
N LEU A 968 -18.70 -23.97 -6.93
CA LEU A 968 -19.24 -24.96 -7.83
C LEU A 968 -20.66 -24.56 -8.24
N ASN A 969 -21.04 -24.95 -9.45
CA ASN A 969 -22.32 -24.63 -10.08
C ASN A 969 -22.56 -23.13 -10.28
N GLN A 970 -21.50 -22.32 -10.22
CA GLN A 970 -21.51 -20.90 -10.56
C GLN A 970 -20.73 -20.65 -11.85
N GLU A 971 -21.08 -19.58 -12.58
CA GLU A 971 -20.28 -19.14 -13.72
C GLU A 971 -18.96 -18.53 -13.25
N TRP A 972 -17.86 -19.03 -13.80
CA TRP A 972 -16.53 -18.47 -13.69
C TRP A 972 -16.19 -17.75 -14.97
N GLU A 973 -15.59 -16.57 -14.85
CA GLU A 973 -15.06 -15.80 -15.95
C GLU A 973 -13.56 -15.56 -15.73
N VAL A 974 -12.74 -16.14 -16.61
CA VAL A 974 -11.28 -16.08 -16.54
C VAL A 974 -10.71 -15.40 -17.77
N PHE A 975 -9.70 -14.56 -17.60
CA PHE A 975 -9.04 -13.92 -18.73
C PHE A 975 -7.85 -14.77 -19.23
N PRO A 976 -7.90 -15.27 -20.48
CA PRO A 976 -6.93 -16.24 -21.00
C PRO A 976 -5.57 -15.63 -21.36
N SER A 977 -5.41 -14.30 -21.40
CA SER A 977 -4.09 -13.68 -21.58
C SER A 977 -3.97 -12.36 -20.83
N HIS A 978 -2.80 -12.13 -20.25
CA HIS A 978 -2.45 -10.88 -19.57
C HIS A 978 -2.28 -9.70 -20.53
N LYS A 979 -1.80 -9.97 -21.76
CA LYS A 979 -1.34 -8.94 -22.72
C LYS A 979 -2.44 -7.96 -23.15
N HIS A 980 -3.70 -8.33 -22.94
CA HIS A 980 -4.85 -7.51 -23.27
C HIS A 980 -5.52 -6.93 -22.03
N VAL A 981 -5.33 -7.50 -20.84
CA VAL A 981 -6.23 -7.24 -19.72
C VAL A 981 -5.74 -6.12 -18.81
N LEU A 982 -4.43 -5.95 -18.76
CA LEU A 982 -3.71 -5.02 -17.91
C LEU A 982 -2.63 -4.32 -18.75
N PRO A 983 -2.03 -3.20 -18.29
CA PRO A 983 -0.90 -2.59 -18.97
C PRO A 983 0.25 -3.61 -19.12
N ARG A 984 1.24 -3.33 -19.98
CA ARG A 984 2.46 -4.18 -19.99
C ARG A 984 3.07 -4.16 -18.59
N ALA A 985 3.37 -5.34 -18.06
CA ALA A 985 3.89 -5.46 -16.71
C ALA A 985 5.31 -4.86 -16.65
N ASP A 986 5.67 -4.25 -15.52
CA ASP A 986 6.95 -3.55 -15.39
C ASP A 986 8.16 -4.49 -15.57
N HIS A 987 7.98 -5.78 -15.28
CA HIS A 987 9.01 -6.81 -15.45
C HIS A 987 9.14 -7.32 -16.90
N GLU A 988 8.15 -7.08 -17.77
CA GLU A 988 8.22 -7.37 -19.21
C GLU A 988 8.90 -6.23 -19.99
N LEU A 989 9.02 -5.04 -19.39
CA LEU A 989 9.80 -3.92 -19.92
C LEU A 989 11.33 -4.09 -19.71
N VAL A 990 11.72 -5.19 -19.05
CA VAL A 990 13.07 -5.58 -18.62
C VAL A 990 13.63 -6.61 -19.57
#